data_AF-A0A7V8MZG4-F1
#
_entry.id   AF-A0A7V8MZG4-F1
#
_cell.length_a   1.000
_cell.length_b   1.000
_cell.length_c   1.000
_cell.angle_alpha   90.00
_cell.angle_beta   90.00
_cell.angle_gamma   90.00
#
_symmetry.space_group_name_H-M   'P 1'
#
loop_
_entity.id
_entity.type
_entity.pdbx_description
1 polymer ?
#
loop_
_entity_poly.entity_id
_entity_poly.type
_entity_poly.pdbx_seq_one_letter_code
_entity_poly.pdbx_strand_id
1 'polypeptide(L)'
;MVKKFKHDTKETNYRIWKSGKMWLYASVALASIAGGAALEAQGITSKVLSYVKKDLGNDVVEALASTPSLLNRGDVLPSDFYATVADFSVPSTVGTDFANNATKSVSGSINPRFEGSTYVIPSADNSNAIAGFNQPLDPTKDFSISAEITVPDARVAAAGIYISDVPSEDIVKKLGTDSGNYPGYSGSLIDKKEAYDGHYMLFSGFHNSGGYVAILASGTAYTPMTKGDSPYGNSKYIDDDYVLLGGGTEGKNVKVWATINYSATTGIATVIYRHNSTTGYTATNSANNGYTKTNKTATVQFKISQSSPVYLGIVGNGDKNDSKGDYTSRSTVTSVTGTYLTKERYVEFKDDASNPLLAPSKVLMPRGGRLGIGNNDLKTPYYFDKPDVPQGYTYLETLNPSVGDDKNVVVKYQRDVQTGLVERVNNLTGQKMDPSKNIVIKGATNQDLSVNVPKISGYYYVNQILGDATSPIYAADGATVDFKLKMDDTPNGTATTDSQEQIIETYMMPSVQERILTVNKPDGTVLTEKQMSTTDTDFSPIGGQYVIPGYRAVVDSKPVTDIEMSQGIPGEVTDHTDNLKAATDKTPQTHTITYQAEPQKATIAYQDMTTGKTIKTDTINGISDTMMTYDTASNIASYVKQGYVVKYNNFTDGAEKFDNVPGIDQSYIVELVHDSKDPVETKTLKHEVAYTVKDGLVSAPQDYATETKITYTYFVDKVTGTIITKDFTGYAVNGDLNLIPKAPKYDSDHPDANVAQDGQVTFISPIVPNIQGYSPTVSENTTIKYSQAKDGDVLKSTVLYVNQGSIRLSTVPDLDFGSQIISPKNRGKVYSANFSDDLIVDDDRKVIKDGWHLSVQQTTPLTSTDGKTKLRHLLFFRETDGGTLSDLDGGSDLVIYDYTSKSALGVLETVKPTSDWNKKMMVLDFI
;
A
#
# COMPACT_ATOMS: atom_id res chain seq x y z
N MET A 1 -81.59 -12.49 -17.60
CA MET A 1 -80.48 -13.08 -16.81
C MET A 1 -79.83 -11.97 -15.99
N VAL A 2 -80.25 -11.83 -14.73
CA VAL A 2 -79.70 -10.85 -13.78
C VAL A 2 -78.62 -11.56 -12.97
N LYS A 3 -77.34 -11.34 -13.29
CA LYS A 3 -76.22 -11.86 -12.51
C LYS A 3 -76.14 -11.10 -11.19
N LYS A 4 -76.20 -11.84 -10.08
CA LYS A 4 -76.00 -11.40 -8.69
C LYS A 4 -74.70 -10.61 -8.55
N PHE A 5 -74.80 -9.29 -8.41
CA PHE A 5 -73.75 -8.46 -7.81
C PHE A 5 -74.03 -8.37 -6.29
N LYS A 6 -73.53 -9.35 -5.54
CA LYS A 6 -73.23 -9.15 -4.10
C LYS A 6 -71.79 -8.65 -4.04
N HIS A 7 -71.58 -7.36 -4.26
CA HIS A 7 -70.27 -6.73 -4.07
C HIS A 7 -70.32 -5.98 -2.74
N ASP A 8 -69.40 -6.27 -1.84
CA ASP A 8 -69.30 -5.60 -0.55
C ASP A 8 -68.85 -4.15 -0.78
N THR A 9 -69.80 -3.22 -0.70
CA THR A 9 -69.58 -1.78 -0.89
C THR A 9 -68.57 -1.22 0.09
N LYS A 10 -68.35 -1.86 1.25
CA LYS A 10 -67.31 -1.50 2.22
C LYS A 10 -65.90 -1.69 1.65
N GLU A 11 -65.68 -2.77 0.91
CA GLU A 11 -64.36 -3.15 0.39
C GLU A 11 -63.96 -2.28 -0.82
N THR A 12 -64.91 -1.98 -1.71
CA THR A 12 -64.69 -1.14 -2.89
C THR A 12 -64.41 0.32 -2.51
N ASN A 13 -65.17 0.86 -1.56
CA ASN A 13 -65.00 2.23 -1.07
C ASN A 13 -63.66 2.42 -0.33
N TYR A 14 -63.24 1.41 0.44
CA TYR A 14 -61.94 1.38 1.10
C TYR A 14 -60.75 1.31 0.11
N ARG A 15 -60.88 0.54 -0.98
CA ARG A 15 -59.86 0.50 -2.06
C ARG A 15 -59.73 1.85 -2.77
N ILE A 16 -60.83 2.57 -2.99
CA ILE A 16 -60.81 3.92 -3.57
C ILE A 16 -60.14 4.93 -2.63
N TRP A 17 -60.41 4.86 -1.32
CA TRP A 17 -59.77 5.70 -0.29
C TRP A 17 -58.24 5.46 -0.17
N LYS A 18 -57.80 4.20 -0.08
CA LYS A 18 -56.37 3.82 -0.02
C LYS A 18 -55.61 4.13 -1.32
N SER A 19 -56.29 4.30 -2.46
CA SER A 19 -55.68 4.62 -3.76
C SER A 19 -55.34 6.11 -3.97
N GLY A 20 -55.61 6.98 -2.99
CA GLY A 20 -55.39 8.42 -3.09
C GLY A 20 -56.45 9.17 -3.91
N LYS A 21 -57.44 8.47 -4.48
CA LYS A 21 -58.55 9.04 -5.26
C LYS A 21 -59.70 9.50 -4.34
N MET A 22 -59.36 10.30 -3.34
CA MET A 22 -60.26 10.71 -2.24
C MET A 22 -61.46 11.55 -2.71
N TRP A 23 -61.32 12.31 -3.80
CA TRP A 23 -62.40 13.09 -4.40
C TRP A 23 -63.53 12.18 -4.95
N LEU A 24 -63.18 11.01 -5.52
CA LEU A 24 -64.14 10.07 -6.09
C LEU A 24 -65.01 9.43 -4.99
N TYR A 25 -64.44 9.19 -3.81
CA TYR A 25 -65.17 8.68 -2.64
C TYR A 25 -66.19 9.71 -2.13
N ALA A 26 -65.79 10.98 -2.02
CA ALA A 26 -66.68 12.08 -1.65
C ALA A 26 -67.83 12.25 -2.66
N SER A 27 -67.55 12.14 -3.96
CA SER A 27 -68.58 12.22 -5.02
C SER A 27 -69.58 11.06 -4.97
N VAL A 28 -69.12 9.83 -4.68
CA VAL A 28 -69.99 8.65 -4.57
C VAL A 28 -70.88 8.72 -3.32
N ALA A 29 -70.36 9.24 -2.21
CA ALA A 29 -71.14 9.49 -0.99
C ALA A 29 -72.20 10.60 -1.19
N LEU A 30 -71.87 11.67 -1.93
CA LEU A 30 -72.80 12.75 -2.25
C LEU A 30 -73.90 12.33 -3.25
N ALA A 31 -73.55 11.56 -4.29
CA ALA A 31 -74.51 11.09 -5.29
C ALA A 31 -75.55 10.11 -4.71
N SER A 32 -75.18 9.38 -3.65
CA SER A 32 -76.09 8.48 -2.94
C SER A 32 -77.05 9.22 -1.99
N ILE A 33 -76.64 10.37 -1.42
CA ILE A 33 -77.50 11.23 -0.59
C ILE A 33 -78.49 12.04 -1.45
N ALA A 34 -78.06 12.56 -2.61
CA ALA A 34 -78.90 13.37 -3.50
C ALA A 34 -79.95 12.55 -4.30
N GLY A 35 -79.75 11.24 -4.46
CA GLY A 35 -80.61 10.36 -5.26
C GLY A 35 -81.87 9.82 -4.56
N GLY A 36 -82.15 10.20 -3.31
CA GLY A 36 -83.36 9.77 -2.58
C GLY A 36 -83.44 8.28 -2.23
N ALA A 37 -82.42 7.48 -2.55
CA ALA A 37 -82.28 6.13 -2.04
C ALA A 37 -81.61 6.18 -0.67
N ALA A 38 -82.35 5.86 0.39
CA ALA A 38 -81.81 5.67 1.73
C ALA A 38 -80.84 4.47 1.73
N LEU A 39 -79.59 4.69 1.30
CA LEU A 39 -78.48 3.87 1.77
C LEU A 39 -78.18 4.32 3.19
N GLU A 40 -78.15 3.36 4.11
CA GLU A 40 -77.63 3.50 5.46
C GLU A 40 -76.19 4.05 5.40
N ALA A 41 -76.05 5.38 5.42
CA ALA A 41 -74.78 6.05 5.36
C ALA A 41 -74.07 5.87 6.71
N GLN A 42 -73.26 4.80 6.80
CA GLN A 42 -72.43 4.51 7.96
C GLN A 42 -71.32 5.57 8.08
N GLY A 43 -71.53 6.54 8.98
CA GLY A 43 -70.53 7.38 9.66
C GLY A 43 -69.47 8.06 8.77
N ILE A 44 -69.73 9.33 8.39
CA ILE A 44 -68.74 10.23 7.79
C ILE A 44 -67.77 10.71 8.91
N THR A 45 -66.45 10.66 8.67
CA THR A 45 -65.45 11.10 9.65
C THR A 45 -65.16 12.60 9.55
N SER A 46 -64.67 13.25 10.61
CA SER A 46 -64.33 14.69 10.61
C SER A 46 -63.27 15.04 9.57
N LYS A 47 -62.38 14.09 9.24
CA LYS A 47 -61.38 14.24 8.17
C LYS A 47 -62.03 14.31 6.79
N VAL A 48 -63.07 13.52 6.51
CA VAL A 48 -63.88 13.62 5.28
C VAL A 48 -64.66 14.94 5.23
N LEU A 49 -65.25 15.37 6.36
CA LEU A 49 -65.88 16.69 6.49
C LEU A 49 -64.91 17.84 6.18
N SER A 50 -63.64 17.74 6.61
CA SER A 50 -62.63 18.78 6.37
C SER A 50 -62.28 18.95 4.88
N TYR A 51 -62.29 17.86 4.10
CA TYR A 51 -62.06 17.92 2.65
C TYR A 51 -63.31 18.44 1.91
N VAL A 52 -64.51 18.04 2.34
CA VAL A 52 -65.78 18.58 1.83
C VAL A 52 -65.87 20.09 2.11
N LYS A 53 -65.47 20.54 3.30
CA LYS A 53 -65.39 21.97 3.67
C LYS A 53 -64.44 22.74 2.75
N LYS A 54 -63.30 22.15 2.41
CA LYS A 54 -62.27 22.75 1.55
C LYS A 54 -62.74 22.95 0.11
N ASP A 55 -63.53 22.01 -0.42
CA ASP A 55 -63.92 22.01 -1.84
C ASP A 55 -65.36 22.53 -2.11
N LEU A 56 -66.27 22.48 -1.13
CA LEU A 56 -67.71 22.75 -1.32
C LEU A 56 -68.32 23.80 -0.37
N GLY A 57 -67.54 24.35 0.58
CA GLY A 57 -67.97 25.45 1.45
C GLY A 57 -68.76 25.04 2.71
N ASN A 58 -68.98 26.01 3.60
CA ASN A 58 -69.55 25.79 4.94
C ASN A 58 -71.02 25.31 4.93
N ASP A 59 -71.83 25.80 3.99
CA ASP A 59 -73.27 25.55 3.96
C ASP A 59 -73.60 24.07 3.74
N VAL A 60 -72.74 23.35 3.00
CA VAL A 60 -72.87 21.90 2.75
C VAL A 60 -72.48 21.08 3.99
N VAL A 61 -71.54 21.59 4.80
CA VAL A 61 -71.09 20.95 6.04
C VAL A 61 -72.16 21.07 7.13
N GLU A 62 -72.82 22.23 7.25
CA GLU A 62 -73.95 22.42 8.17
C GLU A 62 -75.16 21.54 7.80
N ALA A 63 -75.45 21.39 6.49
CA ALA A 63 -76.50 20.50 6.02
C ALA A 63 -76.22 19.03 6.37
N LEU A 64 -74.98 18.54 6.20
CA LEU A 64 -74.57 17.18 6.56
C LEU A 64 -74.57 16.95 8.08
N ALA A 65 -74.14 17.93 8.88
CA ALA A 65 -74.14 17.84 10.35
C ALA A 65 -75.54 17.83 10.97
N SER A 66 -76.53 18.41 10.28
CA SER A 66 -77.93 18.44 10.73
C SER A 66 -78.73 17.16 10.44
N THR A 67 -78.12 16.13 9.84
CA THR A 67 -78.80 14.89 9.45
C THR A 67 -78.81 13.86 10.61
N PRO A 68 -79.97 13.45 11.17
CA PRO A 68 -80.04 12.74 12.46
C PRO A 68 -79.47 11.30 12.53
N SER A 69 -78.99 10.73 11.42
CA SER A 69 -78.57 9.32 11.31
C SER A 69 -77.06 9.10 11.15
N LEU A 70 -76.26 10.17 11.22
CA LEU A 70 -74.80 10.07 11.22
C LEU A 70 -74.30 9.82 12.66
N LEU A 71 -74.07 8.55 13.00
CA LEU A 71 -73.23 8.20 14.14
C LEU A 71 -71.87 8.87 13.94
N ASN A 72 -71.60 9.93 14.73
CA ASN A 72 -70.29 10.54 14.85
C ASN A 72 -69.30 9.45 15.28
N ARG A 73 -68.53 8.94 14.34
CA ARG A 73 -67.41 8.04 14.60
C ARG A 73 -66.29 8.86 15.24
N GLY A 74 -66.43 9.13 16.54
CA GLY A 74 -65.46 9.78 17.40
C GLY A 74 -65.20 11.23 17.00
N ASP A 75 -65.17 12.14 17.97
CA ASP A 75 -64.53 13.42 17.76
C ASP A 75 -63.07 13.14 17.35
N VAL A 76 -62.71 13.50 16.11
CA VAL A 76 -61.32 13.56 15.70
C VAL A 76 -60.70 14.66 16.53
N LEU A 77 -60.01 14.28 17.61
CA LEU A 77 -59.16 15.20 18.33
C LEU A 77 -58.10 15.73 17.35
N PRO A 78 -57.84 17.05 17.33
CA PRO A 78 -56.88 17.65 16.42
C PRO A 78 -55.49 17.04 16.61
N SER A 79 -54.72 17.01 15.52
CA SER A 79 -53.39 16.40 15.39
C SER A 79 -52.27 17.06 16.21
N ASP A 80 -52.62 17.95 17.13
CA ASP A 80 -51.72 18.98 17.65
C ASP A 80 -51.79 19.08 19.19
N PHE A 81 -52.13 18.01 19.91
CA PHE A 81 -52.35 18.08 21.36
C PHE A 81 -51.35 17.25 22.18
N TYR A 82 -50.18 17.84 22.40
CA TYR A 82 -49.36 17.53 23.58
C TYR A 82 -50.10 18.04 24.83
N ALA A 83 -50.80 17.14 25.52
CA ALA A 83 -51.04 17.14 26.96
C ALA A 83 -52.25 16.27 27.26
N THR A 84 -52.00 14.99 27.59
CA THR A 84 -52.99 14.03 28.11
C THR A 84 -54.18 13.79 27.15
N VAL A 85 -54.65 12.57 27.01
CA VAL A 85 -56.02 12.45 26.49
C VAL A 85 -56.88 13.07 27.58
N ALA A 86 -57.34 14.30 27.40
CA ALA A 86 -58.22 14.91 28.38
C ALA A 86 -59.41 13.94 28.58
N ASP A 87 -59.91 13.86 29.82
CA ASP A 87 -61.01 12.96 30.14
C ASP A 87 -62.11 13.05 29.07
N PHE A 88 -62.43 11.92 28.42
CA PHE A 88 -63.30 11.90 27.26
C PHE A 88 -64.44 10.90 27.41
N SER A 89 -65.55 11.17 26.73
CA SER A 89 -66.74 10.31 26.74
C SER A 89 -67.07 9.82 25.35
N VAL A 90 -67.48 8.58 25.24
CA VAL A 90 -67.99 8.00 24.00
C VAL A 90 -69.51 8.15 23.98
N PRO A 91 -70.14 8.51 22.83
CA PRO A 91 -71.59 8.58 22.73
C PRO A 91 -72.25 7.30 23.21
N SER A 92 -73.15 7.43 24.17
CA SER A 92 -73.87 6.32 24.80
C SER A 92 -75.21 6.04 24.11
N THR A 93 -75.48 6.62 22.95
CA THR A 93 -76.73 6.37 22.21
C THR A 93 -76.79 4.94 21.70
N VAL A 94 -77.92 4.29 21.92
CA VAL A 94 -78.18 2.92 21.47
C VAL A 94 -78.15 2.83 19.94
N GLY A 95 -77.50 1.78 19.42
CA GLY A 95 -77.50 1.49 17.99
C GLY A 95 -78.89 1.05 17.50
N THR A 96 -79.33 1.57 16.36
CA THR A 96 -80.66 1.26 15.79
C THR A 96 -80.72 -0.09 15.07
N ASP A 97 -79.56 -0.65 14.71
CA ASP A 97 -79.44 -1.96 14.07
C ASP A 97 -79.30 -3.06 15.13
N PHE A 98 -80.42 -3.63 15.54
CA PHE A 98 -80.48 -4.66 16.57
C PHE A 98 -79.68 -5.91 16.22
N ALA A 99 -79.74 -6.39 14.97
CA ALA A 99 -79.14 -7.68 14.58
C ALA A 99 -77.61 -7.65 14.70
N ASN A 100 -76.99 -6.50 14.40
CA ASN A 100 -75.54 -6.31 14.57
C ASN A 100 -75.14 -5.99 16.02
N ASN A 101 -76.10 -5.67 16.89
CA ASN A 101 -75.88 -5.33 18.29
C ASN A 101 -76.52 -6.35 19.25
N ALA A 102 -76.80 -7.57 18.78
CA ALA A 102 -77.38 -8.63 19.59
C ALA A 102 -76.53 -9.91 19.58
N THR A 103 -76.45 -10.56 20.72
CA THR A 103 -75.76 -11.84 20.92
C THR A 103 -76.79 -12.95 21.01
N LYS A 104 -76.58 -14.00 20.22
CA LYS A 104 -77.37 -15.22 20.29
C LYS A 104 -76.96 -16.05 21.50
N SER A 105 -77.93 -16.40 22.33
CA SER A 105 -77.80 -17.38 23.41
C SER A 105 -78.87 -18.45 23.27
N VAL A 106 -78.54 -19.71 23.56
CA VAL A 106 -79.47 -20.84 23.44
C VAL A 106 -79.38 -21.77 24.65
N SER A 107 -80.48 -22.43 24.98
CA SER A 107 -80.52 -23.62 25.83
C SER A 107 -81.14 -24.78 25.04
N GLY A 108 -80.64 -26.00 25.24
CA GLY A 108 -81.10 -27.17 24.50
C GLY A 108 -80.50 -27.29 23.09
N SER A 109 -81.22 -27.92 22.17
CA SER A 109 -80.75 -28.29 20.81
C SER A 109 -81.18 -27.31 19.71
N ILE A 110 -81.82 -26.21 20.06
CA ILE A 110 -82.32 -25.20 19.10
C ILE A 110 -81.19 -24.48 18.37
N ASN A 111 -81.37 -24.26 17.06
CA ASN A 111 -80.40 -23.57 16.22
C ASN A 111 -80.98 -22.31 15.55
N PRO A 112 -81.14 -21.20 16.29
CA PRO A 112 -81.65 -19.96 15.75
C PRO A 112 -80.56 -19.20 14.97
N ARG A 113 -80.99 -18.34 14.05
CA ARG A 113 -80.12 -17.56 13.15
C ARG A 113 -80.72 -16.20 12.82
N PHE A 114 -79.88 -15.24 12.48
CA PHE A 114 -80.31 -14.01 11.82
C PHE A 114 -80.38 -14.23 10.30
N GLU A 115 -81.52 -13.88 9.70
CA GLU A 115 -81.71 -13.74 8.26
C GLU A 115 -81.92 -12.24 7.95
N GLY A 116 -80.83 -11.51 7.70
CA GLY A 116 -80.88 -10.04 7.70
C GLY A 116 -81.16 -9.51 9.11
N SER A 117 -82.15 -8.61 9.24
CA SER A 117 -82.61 -8.08 10.53
C SER A 117 -83.60 -8.99 11.27
N THR A 118 -84.03 -10.10 10.64
CA THR A 118 -85.01 -11.03 11.22
C THR A 118 -84.31 -12.13 12.01
N TYR A 119 -84.63 -12.26 13.30
CA TYR A 119 -84.21 -13.38 14.12
C TYR A 119 -85.18 -14.55 13.93
N VAL A 120 -84.66 -15.66 13.42
CA VAL A 120 -85.42 -16.87 13.07
C VAL A 120 -85.12 -17.94 14.09
N ILE A 121 -86.15 -18.36 14.81
CA ILE A 121 -86.08 -19.38 15.85
C ILE A 121 -86.85 -20.62 15.35
N PRO A 122 -86.16 -21.71 14.96
CA PRO A 122 -86.81 -22.94 14.52
C PRO A 122 -87.39 -23.71 15.70
N SER A 123 -88.25 -24.69 15.43
CA SER A 123 -88.78 -25.55 16.49
C SER A 123 -87.74 -26.54 17.02
N ALA A 124 -87.70 -26.76 18.33
CA ALA A 124 -86.85 -27.72 19.02
C ALA A 124 -87.39 -28.04 20.43
N ASP A 125 -87.30 -29.30 20.83
CA ASP A 125 -87.78 -29.80 22.13
C ASP A 125 -87.04 -29.13 23.29
N ASN A 126 -87.79 -28.68 24.31
CA ASN A 126 -87.25 -28.18 25.59
C ASN A 126 -86.11 -27.14 25.44
N SER A 127 -86.23 -26.24 24.47
CA SER A 127 -85.13 -25.36 24.07
C SER A 127 -85.55 -23.90 23.99
N ASN A 128 -84.72 -23.00 24.53
CA ASN A 128 -84.93 -21.55 24.45
C ASN A 128 -83.86 -20.90 23.58
N ALA A 129 -84.28 -19.83 22.90
CA ALA A 129 -83.41 -18.99 22.10
C ALA A 129 -83.61 -17.53 22.49
N ILE A 130 -82.50 -16.83 22.67
CA ILE A 130 -82.47 -15.40 22.92
C ILE A 130 -81.55 -14.74 21.90
N ALA A 131 -82.00 -13.63 21.33
CA ALA A 131 -81.11 -12.61 20.79
C ALA A 131 -81.13 -11.44 21.79
N GLY A 132 -80.10 -11.34 22.61
CA GLY A 132 -79.99 -10.35 23.67
C GLY A 132 -79.16 -9.18 23.20
N PHE A 133 -79.60 -7.95 23.46
CA PHE A 133 -78.82 -6.77 23.13
C PHE A 133 -77.49 -6.76 23.88
N ASN A 134 -76.40 -6.44 23.17
CA ASN A 134 -75.02 -6.67 23.62
C ASN A 134 -74.61 -5.84 24.84
N GLN A 135 -75.28 -4.72 25.06
CA GLN A 135 -74.94 -3.77 26.12
C GLN A 135 -76.20 -3.41 26.90
N PRO A 136 -76.11 -3.33 28.24
CA PRO A 136 -77.23 -2.91 29.06
C PRO A 136 -77.54 -1.42 28.86
N LEU A 137 -78.80 -1.07 29.07
CA LEU A 137 -79.27 0.30 29.06
C LEU A 137 -79.21 0.93 30.46
N ASP A 138 -79.03 2.24 30.48
CA ASP A 138 -79.08 3.10 31.65
C ASP A 138 -80.55 3.34 32.03
N PRO A 139 -81.03 2.80 33.18
CA PRO A 139 -82.41 2.97 33.63
C PRO A 139 -82.73 4.40 34.08
N THR A 140 -81.74 5.30 34.16
CA THR A 140 -81.95 6.73 34.44
C THR A 140 -82.28 7.52 33.17
N LYS A 141 -82.33 6.85 32.01
CA LYS A 141 -82.70 7.42 30.70
C LYS A 141 -83.89 6.68 30.10
N ASP A 142 -84.66 7.38 29.27
CA ASP A 142 -85.78 6.78 28.54
C ASP A 142 -85.26 5.77 27.51
N PHE A 143 -86.00 4.66 27.32
CA PHE A 143 -85.68 3.68 26.29
C PHE A 143 -86.94 3.03 25.71
N SER A 144 -86.79 2.42 24.53
CA SER A 144 -87.85 1.67 23.87
C SER A 144 -87.28 0.50 23.08
N ILE A 145 -88.05 -0.59 23.00
CA ILE A 145 -87.87 -1.65 22.00
C ILE A 145 -89.23 -1.97 21.38
N SER A 146 -89.26 -2.06 20.06
CA SER A 146 -90.43 -2.48 19.28
C SER A 146 -90.06 -3.58 18.30
N ALA A 147 -90.92 -4.57 18.13
CA ALA A 147 -90.71 -5.66 17.17
C ALA A 147 -92.01 -6.13 16.53
N GLU A 148 -91.90 -6.62 15.30
CA GLU A 148 -92.91 -7.45 14.63
C GLU A 148 -92.51 -8.92 14.79
N ILE A 149 -93.39 -9.71 15.40
CA ILE A 149 -93.25 -11.15 15.57
C ILE A 149 -94.29 -11.83 14.67
N THR A 150 -93.81 -12.69 13.77
CA THR A 150 -94.64 -13.48 12.87
C THR A 150 -94.42 -14.96 13.13
N VAL A 151 -95.52 -15.69 13.24
CA VAL A 151 -95.51 -17.15 13.41
C VAL A 151 -96.43 -17.77 12.35
N PRO A 152 -96.02 -18.87 11.70
CA PRO A 152 -96.88 -19.62 10.78
C PRO A 152 -98.14 -20.17 11.46
N ASP A 153 -98.04 -20.44 12.76
CA ASP A 153 -99.11 -20.92 13.63
C ASP A 153 -98.94 -20.31 15.02
N ALA A 154 -100.01 -19.76 15.60
CA ALA A 154 -100.00 -19.04 16.87
C ALA A 154 -99.66 -19.95 18.06
N ARG A 155 -99.77 -21.28 17.92
CA ARG A 155 -99.51 -22.31 18.95
C ARG A 155 -98.03 -22.51 19.31
N VAL A 156 -97.22 -21.44 19.22
CA VAL A 156 -95.83 -21.45 19.66
C VAL A 156 -95.74 -21.24 21.16
N ALA A 157 -94.85 -21.96 21.84
CA ALA A 157 -94.71 -21.87 23.30
C ALA A 157 -94.26 -20.48 23.78
N ALA A 158 -93.33 -19.83 23.07
CA ALA A 158 -93.05 -18.40 23.25
C ALA A 158 -92.38 -17.78 22.02
N ALA A 159 -92.76 -16.57 21.67
CA ALA A 159 -92.01 -15.72 20.74
C ALA A 159 -92.35 -14.24 20.97
N GLY A 160 -91.38 -13.43 21.38
CA GLY A 160 -91.64 -12.05 21.74
C GLY A 160 -90.39 -11.25 22.09
N ILE A 161 -90.61 -10.04 22.58
CA ILE A 161 -89.55 -9.19 23.14
C ILE A 161 -89.61 -9.21 24.66
N TYR A 162 -88.48 -8.93 25.29
CA TYR A 162 -88.40 -8.79 26.74
C TYR A 162 -87.53 -7.61 27.15
N ILE A 163 -87.75 -7.16 28.39
CA ILE A 163 -86.77 -6.41 29.18
C ILE A 163 -86.57 -7.07 30.54
N SER A 164 -85.38 -6.97 31.11
CA SER A 164 -85.01 -7.59 32.39
C SER A 164 -83.82 -6.88 33.02
N ASP A 165 -83.64 -7.01 34.33
CA ASP A 165 -82.39 -6.62 35.02
C ASP A 165 -81.35 -7.76 35.08
N VAL A 166 -81.67 -8.92 34.51
CA VAL A 166 -80.78 -10.07 34.40
C VAL A 166 -80.05 -10.02 33.05
N PRO A 167 -78.74 -10.29 32.97
CA PRO A 167 -78.02 -10.36 31.70
C PRO A 167 -78.61 -11.40 30.75
N SER A 168 -78.74 -11.07 29.46
CA SER A 168 -79.34 -11.94 28.43
C SER A 168 -78.71 -13.33 28.32
N GLU A 169 -77.40 -13.44 28.52
CA GLU A 169 -76.63 -14.71 28.53
C GLU A 169 -76.96 -15.61 29.73
N ASP A 170 -77.46 -15.01 30.80
CA ASP A 170 -77.95 -15.71 31.97
C ASP A 170 -79.44 -15.99 31.85
N ILE A 171 -80.24 -15.07 31.31
CA ILE A 171 -81.68 -15.26 31.11
C ILE A 171 -81.95 -16.57 30.38
N VAL A 172 -81.22 -16.91 29.31
CA VAL A 172 -81.52 -18.12 28.52
C VAL A 172 -81.45 -19.42 29.34
N LYS A 173 -80.58 -19.48 30.37
CA LYS A 173 -80.43 -20.62 31.27
C LYS A 173 -81.51 -20.65 32.35
N LYS A 174 -82.19 -19.52 32.52
CA LYS A 174 -83.15 -19.21 33.57
C LYS A 174 -84.58 -19.18 33.04
N LEU A 175 -84.78 -19.37 31.73
CA LEU A 175 -86.09 -19.47 31.10
C LEU A 175 -86.70 -20.85 31.28
N GLY A 176 -88.02 -20.87 31.46
CA GLY A 176 -88.81 -22.08 31.35
C GLY A 176 -88.71 -22.74 29.98
N THR A 177 -88.69 -24.07 29.93
CA THR A 177 -88.65 -24.83 28.66
C THR A 177 -90.00 -25.44 28.29
N ASP A 178 -90.94 -25.52 29.24
CA ASP A 178 -92.23 -26.16 29.08
C ASP A 178 -93.27 -25.23 28.43
N SER A 179 -94.35 -25.78 27.86
CA SER A 179 -95.25 -25.11 26.91
C SER A 179 -96.71 -24.85 27.37
N GLY A 180 -96.99 -25.04 28.66
CA GLY A 180 -98.23 -24.65 29.36
C GLY A 180 -98.22 -23.26 30.03
N ASN A 181 -99.10 -23.08 31.03
CA ASN A 181 -99.49 -21.78 31.61
C ASN A 181 -99.19 -21.63 33.12
N TYR A 182 -98.01 -22.04 33.57
CA TYR A 182 -97.62 -21.96 34.98
C TYR A 182 -96.27 -21.22 35.13
N PRO A 183 -95.86 -20.87 36.36
CA PRO A 183 -94.56 -20.27 36.60
C PRO A 183 -93.41 -21.16 36.09
N GLY A 184 -92.43 -20.56 35.38
CA GLY A 184 -91.30 -21.29 34.81
C GLY A 184 -91.56 -22.01 33.49
N TYR A 185 -92.49 -21.48 32.71
CA TYR A 185 -92.79 -21.89 31.35
C TYR A 185 -92.19 -20.93 30.32
N SER A 186 -92.21 -21.35 29.06
CA SER A 186 -91.63 -20.63 27.92
C SER A 186 -92.00 -19.15 27.90
N GLY A 187 -90.99 -18.29 27.77
CA GLY A 187 -91.17 -16.82 27.78
C GLY A 187 -91.10 -16.17 29.17
N SER A 188 -90.87 -16.96 30.23
CA SER A 188 -90.73 -16.46 31.60
C SER A 188 -89.57 -17.12 32.37
N LEU A 189 -89.15 -16.48 33.47
CA LEU A 189 -88.13 -17.04 34.37
C LEU A 189 -88.66 -18.27 35.13
N ILE A 190 -87.80 -19.27 35.35
CA ILE A 190 -88.10 -20.50 36.12
C ILE A 190 -88.49 -20.14 37.54
N ASP A 191 -89.60 -20.71 38.03
CA ASP A 191 -90.04 -20.52 39.42
C ASP A 191 -89.31 -21.46 40.38
N LYS A 192 -88.03 -21.15 40.65
CA LYS A 192 -87.29 -21.69 41.80
C LYS A 192 -87.26 -20.60 42.86
N LYS A 193 -87.85 -20.89 44.03
CA LYS A 193 -88.14 -19.96 45.14
C LYS A 193 -86.98 -19.00 45.51
N GLU A 194 -85.72 -19.38 45.26
CA GLU A 194 -84.51 -18.62 45.60
C GLU A 194 -83.75 -18.05 44.38
N ALA A 195 -84.00 -18.51 43.15
CA ALA A 195 -83.08 -18.27 42.04
C ALA A 195 -83.12 -16.84 41.47
N TYR A 196 -84.26 -16.12 41.59
CA TYR A 196 -84.49 -14.80 40.98
C TYR A 196 -85.23 -13.83 41.90
N ASP A 197 -85.06 -13.99 43.22
CA ASP A 197 -85.56 -13.00 44.16
C ASP A 197 -84.79 -11.68 43.99
N GLY A 198 -85.50 -10.57 43.85
CA GLY A 198 -84.87 -9.26 43.59
C GLY A 198 -84.54 -8.98 42.11
N HIS A 199 -85.06 -9.78 41.17
CA HIS A 199 -84.95 -9.57 39.72
C HIS A 199 -86.31 -9.49 39.02
N TYR A 200 -86.36 -9.00 37.78
CA TYR A 200 -87.57 -8.98 36.95
C TYR A 200 -87.29 -9.36 35.50
N MET A 201 -88.30 -9.87 34.81
CA MET A 201 -88.38 -9.96 33.36
C MET A 201 -89.81 -9.67 32.92
N LEU A 202 -89.95 -8.66 32.05
CA LEU A 202 -91.22 -8.30 31.40
C LEU A 202 -91.17 -8.79 29.97
N PHE A 203 -92.21 -9.48 29.51
CA PHE A 203 -92.30 -10.08 28.18
C PHE A 203 -93.59 -9.63 27.47
N SER A 204 -93.51 -9.48 26.15
CA SER A 204 -94.65 -9.21 25.29
C SER A 204 -94.51 -9.98 23.98
N GLY A 205 -95.49 -10.82 23.65
CA GLY A 205 -95.45 -11.65 22.45
C GLY A 205 -96.38 -12.86 22.51
N PHE A 206 -96.14 -13.83 21.64
CA PHE A 206 -96.82 -15.12 21.67
C PHE A 206 -96.40 -15.91 22.91
N HIS A 207 -97.36 -16.56 23.55
CA HIS A 207 -97.17 -17.32 24.77
C HIS A 207 -98.06 -18.57 24.75
N ASN A 208 -97.54 -19.67 25.30
CA ASN A 208 -98.23 -20.94 25.52
C ASN A 208 -98.64 -21.65 24.21
N SER A 209 -98.44 -22.97 24.16
CA SER A 209 -98.81 -23.82 23.02
C SER A 209 -100.31 -23.81 22.67
N GLY A 210 -101.17 -23.31 23.56
CA GLY A 210 -102.58 -23.04 23.27
C GLY A 210 -102.83 -21.92 22.26
N GLY A 211 -101.82 -21.11 21.95
CA GLY A 211 -101.86 -20.06 20.93
C GLY A 211 -102.32 -18.71 21.45
N TYR A 212 -101.68 -18.19 22.49
CA TYR A 212 -102.01 -16.89 23.09
C TYR A 212 -101.01 -15.81 22.68
N VAL A 213 -101.46 -14.56 22.77
CA VAL A 213 -100.57 -13.40 22.94
C VAL A 213 -100.72 -12.92 24.38
N ALA A 214 -99.61 -12.55 25.01
CA ALA A 214 -99.62 -12.13 26.40
C ALA A 214 -98.61 -11.02 26.70
N ILE A 215 -98.91 -10.28 27.77
CA ILE A 215 -97.95 -9.50 28.55
C ILE A 215 -97.71 -10.27 29.84
N LEU A 216 -96.46 -10.63 30.08
CA LEU A 216 -96.05 -11.41 31.23
C LEU A 216 -95.05 -10.63 32.07
N ALA A 217 -95.12 -10.80 33.38
CA ALA A 217 -94.08 -10.37 34.30
C ALA A 217 -93.62 -11.55 35.15
N SER A 218 -92.31 -11.72 35.29
CA SER A 218 -91.70 -12.75 36.14
C SER A 218 -90.58 -12.17 37.01
N GLY A 219 -90.31 -12.78 38.16
CA GLY A 219 -89.46 -12.24 39.22
C GLY A 219 -90.23 -11.47 40.31
N THR A 220 -89.52 -10.66 41.10
CA THR A 220 -90.07 -9.86 42.22
C THR A 220 -89.62 -8.39 42.25
N ALA A 221 -88.68 -7.97 41.39
CA ALA A 221 -88.19 -6.58 41.34
C ALA A 221 -88.97 -5.68 40.36
N TYR A 222 -90.29 -5.79 40.37
CA TYR A 222 -91.20 -4.91 39.66
C TYR A 222 -92.46 -4.66 40.51
N THR A 223 -93.20 -3.60 40.22
CA THR A 223 -94.51 -3.35 40.83
C THR A 223 -95.55 -3.15 39.72
N PRO A 224 -96.56 -4.03 39.59
CA PRO A 224 -97.62 -3.86 38.61
C PRO A 224 -98.49 -2.65 38.98
N MET A 225 -98.77 -1.80 37.99
CA MET A 225 -99.65 -0.63 38.16
C MET A 225 -101.05 -0.85 37.56
N THR A 226 -101.18 -1.85 36.69
CA THR A 226 -102.45 -2.36 36.16
C THR A 226 -102.66 -3.76 36.74
N LYS A 227 -103.89 -4.13 37.14
CA LYS A 227 -104.16 -5.42 37.78
C LYS A 227 -104.19 -6.56 36.73
N GLY A 228 -103.35 -7.59 36.92
CA GLY A 228 -103.40 -8.85 36.17
C GLY A 228 -104.45 -9.85 36.69
N ASP A 229 -104.84 -10.81 35.85
CA ASP A 229 -105.93 -11.78 36.12
C ASP A 229 -105.40 -13.17 36.57
N SER A 230 -104.17 -13.26 37.13
CA SER A 230 -103.59 -14.56 37.53
C SER A 230 -104.39 -15.23 38.67
N PRO A 231 -104.86 -16.50 38.49
CA PRO A 231 -105.51 -17.27 39.55
C PRO A 231 -104.54 -17.77 40.62
N TYR A 232 -103.23 -17.62 40.42
CA TYR A 232 -102.18 -18.04 41.34
C TYR A 232 -101.68 -16.82 42.12
N GLY A 233 -102.21 -16.58 43.33
CA GLY A 233 -101.84 -15.41 44.14
C GLY A 233 -100.33 -15.32 44.46
N ASN A 234 -99.82 -14.11 44.68
CA ASN A 234 -98.41 -13.76 44.99
C ASN A 234 -97.32 -14.63 44.31
N SER A 235 -97.54 -15.13 43.10
CA SER A 235 -96.53 -15.87 42.33
C SER A 235 -95.48 -14.90 41.80
N LYS A 236 -94.22 -15.38 41.70
CA LYS A 236 -93.11 -14.69 41.02
C LYS A 236 -93.29 -14.66 39.49
N TYR A 237 -94.52 -14.81 39.01
CA TYR A 237 -94.94 -14.94 37.62
C TYR A 237 -96.40 -14.51 37.50
N ILE A 238 -96.75 -13.61 36.58
CA ILE A 238 -98.10 -13.10 36.40
C ILE A 238 -98.39 -12.95 34.90
N ASP A 239 -99.55 -13.47 34.47
CA ASP A 239 -100.17 -13.15 33.18
C ASP A 239 -100.96 -11.84 33.35
N ASP A 240 -100.32 -10.70 33.09
CA ASP A 240 -100.95 -9.39 33.34
C ASP A 240 -102.04 -9.06 32.31
N ASP A 241 -101.86 -9.49 31.06
CA ASP A 241 -102.91 -9.52 30.05
C ASP A 241 -102.64 -10.63 29.04
N TYR A 242 -103.67 -11.33 28.58
CA TYR A 242 -103.54 -12.35 27.54
C TYR A 242 -104.82 -12.51 26.73
N VAL A 243 -104.66 -12.85 25.45
CA VAL A 243 -105.75 -13.11 24.50
C VAL A 243 -105.45 -14.37 23.70
N LEU A 244 -106.44 -15.25 23.58
CA LEU A 244 -106.35 -16.46 22.76
C LEU A 244 -106.44 -16.07 21.27
N LEU A 245 -105.45 -16.47 20.47
CA LEU A 245 -105.35 -16.18 19.04
C LEU A 245 -105.76 -17.35 18.14
N GLY A 246 -105.87 -18.58 18.67
CA GLY A 246 -106.56 -19.71 18.00
C GLY A 246 -105.96 -21.10 18.29
N GLY A 247 -106.83 -22.10 18.53
CA GLY A 247 -106.47 -23.50 18.85
C GLY A 247 -106.54 -24.50 17.69
N GLY A 248 -106.31 -24.07 16.44
CA GLY A 248 -106.51 -24.89 15.22
C GLY A 248 -106.15 -24.19 13.89
N THR A 249 -106.94 -24.39 12.83
CA THR A 249 -106.70 -23.86 11.46
C THR A 249 -106.72 -22.32 11.33
N GLU A 250 -107.22 -21.62 12.35
CA GLU A 250 -107.49 -20.18 12.36
C GLU A 250 -106.32 -19.35 12.94
N GLY A 251 -105.39 -19.98 13.65
CA GLY A 251 -104.20 -19.33 14.22
C GLY A 251 -103.03 -19.18 13.24
N LYS A 252 -103.25 -19.30 11.93
CA LYS A 252 -102.17 -19.33 10.93
C LYS A 252 -101.75 -17.93 10.50
N ASN A 253 -100.44 -17.72 10.38
CA ASN A 253 -99.80 -16.47 9.92
C ASN A 253 -100.21 -15.23 10.73
N VAL A 254 -100.41 -15.39 12.05
CA VAL A 254 -100.72 -14.28 12.95
C VAL A 254 -99.45 -13.44 13.17
N LYS A 255 -99.65 -12.12 13.21
CA LYS A 255 -98.61 -11.14 13.53
C LYS A 255 -98.94 -10.46 14.84
N VAL A 256 -97.91 -10.33 15.68
CA VAL A 256 -97.93 -9.55 16.91
C VAL A 256 -96.90 -8.43 16.78
N TRP A 257 -97.32 -7.20 17.00
CA TRP A 257 -96.44 -6.05 17.21
C TRP A 257 -96.33 -5.81 18.70
N ALA A 258 -95.13 -5.99 19.24
CA ALA A 258 -94.85 -5.78 20.65
C ALA A 258 -93.99 -4.52 20.81
N THR A 259 -94.31 -3.71 21.82
CA THR A 259 -93.55 -2.51 22.17
C THR A 259 -93.40 -2.43 23.68
N ILE A 260 -92.20 -2.09 24.15
CA ILE A 260 -91.92 -1.75 25.54
C ILE A 260 -91.33 -0.35 25.55
N ASN A 261 -92.01 0.60 26.20
CA ASN A 261 -91.55 1.98 26.36
C ASN A 261 -91.29 2.26 27.83
N TYR A 262 -90.12 2.78 28.18
CA TYR A 262 -89.78 3.13 29.55
C TYR A 262 -89.53 4.63 29.70
N SER A 263 -90.08 5.20 30.78
CA SER A 263 -89.82 6.58 31.18
C SER A 263 -89.01 6.63 32.47
N ALA A 264 -87.79 7.18 32.38
CA ALA A 264 -86.92 7.39 33.52
C ALA A 264 -87.43 8.46 34.50
N THR A 265 -88.29 9.38 34.05
CA THR A 265 -88.87 10.37 34.97
C THR A 265 -89.82 9.72 35.99
N THR A 266 -90.51 8.65 35.58
CA THR A 266 -91.53 7.98 36.41
C THR A 266 -91.08 6.61 36.93
N GLY A 267 -90.07 6.00 36.29
CA GLY A 267 -89.65 4.62 36.53
C GLY A 267 -90.64 3.59 35.98
N ILE A 268 -91.49 3.97 35.02
CA ILE A 268 -92.57 3.14 34.50
C ILE A 268 -92.19 2.57 33.13
N ALA A 269 -92.20 1.25 33.01
CA ALA A 269 -92.20 0.50 31.76
C ALA A 269 -93.64 0.20 31.33
N THR A 270 -94.03 0.75 30.18
CA THR A 270 -95.31 0.50 29.52
C THR A 270 -95.11 -0.57 28.46
N VAL A 271 -95.69 -1.75 28.71
CA VAL A 271 -95.59 -2.93 27.86
C VAL A 271 -96.87 -3.06 27.04
N ILE A 272 -96.72 -3.26 25.74
CA ILE A 272 -97.81 -3.21 24.76
C ILE A 272 -97.68 -4.40 23.81
N TYR A 273 -98.81 -5.00 23.45
CA TYR A 273 -98.91 -5.77 22.20
C TYR A 273 -100.09 -5.29 21.36
N ARG A 274 -100.01 -5.53 20.05
CA ARG A 274 -101.10 -5.41 19.08
C ARG A 274 -101.06 -6.62 18.15
N HIS A 275 -102.18 -7.17 17.74
CA HIS A 275 -102.19 -8.29 16.80
C HIS A 275 -103.21 -8.12 15.67
N ASN A 276 -102.94 -8.76 14.53
CA ASN A 276 -103.77 -8.66 13.32
C ASN A 276 -104.84 -9.76 13.21
N SER A 277 -104.92 -10.70 14.17
CA SER A 277 -105.92 -11.76 14.10
C SER A 277 -107.35 -11.19 14.10
N THR A 278 -108.28 -11.94 13.53
CA THR A 278 -109.68 -11.55 13.36
C THR A 278 -110.52 -11.61 14.64
N THR A 279 -109.92 -12.00 15.79
CA THR A 279 -110.53 -12.23 17.12
C THR A 279 -112.06 -12.21 17.18
N GLY A 280 -112.65 -13.40 16.98
CA GLY A 280 -114.04 -13.69 17.29
C GLY A 280 -114.17 -15.07 17.94
N TYR A 281 -113.42 -15.34 19.01
CA TYR A 281 -113.58 -16.61 19.71
C TYR A 281 -113.75 -16.42 21.22
N THR A 282 -114.97 -16.68 21.67
CA THR A 282 -115.28 -17.06 23.05
C THR A 282 -114.87 -18.51 23.23
N ALA A 283 -113.86 -18.79 24.06
CA ALA A 283 -113.50 -20.16 24.39
C ALA A 283 -114.69 -20.89 25.03
N THR A 284 -115.38 -21.76 24.31
CA THR A 284 -116.24 -22.76 24.95
C THR A 284 -115.37 -23.93 25.35
N ASN A 285 -114.71 -23.79 26.51
CA ASN A 285 -114.09 -24.91 27.20
C ASN A 285 -114.80 -25.09 28.56
N SER A 286 -115.52 -26.19 28.73
CA SER A 286 -116.46 -26.45 29.82
C SER A 286 -115.81 -26.68 31.21
N ALA A 287 -114.59 -26.21 31.44
CA ALA A 287 -113.87 -26.42 32.70
C ALA A 287 -113.29 -25.16 33.36
N ASN A 288 -113.20 -24.01 32.65
CA ASN A 288 -112.75 -22.75 33.25
C ASN A 288 -113.75 -21.64 32.91
N ASN A 289 -114.56 -21.25 33.89
CA ASN A 289 -115.43 -20.07 33.80
C ASN A 289 -114.57 -18.80 33.64
N GLY A 290 -114.77 -18.07 32.54
CA GLY A 290 -114.41 -16.66 32.38
C GLY A 290 -113.17 -16.38 31.51
N TYR A 291 -113.09 -15.16 31.00
CA TYR A 291 -112.02 -14.57 30.15
C TYR A 291 -112.18 -14.74 28.63
N THR A 292 -113.28 -14.20 28.11
CA THR A 292 -113.49 -13.87 26.70
C THR A 292 -112.96 -12.46 26.38
N LYS A 293 -111.63 -12.26 26.31
CA LYS A 293 -111.04 -11.00 25.82
C LYS A 293 -110.91 -11.07 24.28
N THR A 294 -111.50 -10.11 23.57
CA THR A 294 -111.40 -9.96 22.10
C THR A 294 -110.50 -8.80 21.68
N ASN A 295 -109.87 -8.13 22.66
CA ASN A 295 -109.06 -6.93 22.48
C ASN A 295 -107.90 -7.20 21.54
N LYS A 296 -107.76 -6.39 20.49
CA LYS A 296 -106.64 -6.48 19.55
C LYS A 296 -105.36 -5.82 20.04
N THR A 297 -105.40 -5.24 21.22
CA THR A 297 -104.31 -4.46 21.82
C THR A 297 -104.46 -4.51 23.32
N ALA A 298 -103.34 -4.65 24.03
CA ALA A 298 -103.28 -4.52 25.48
C ALA A 298 -102.14 -3.58 25.87
N THR A 299 -102.27 -2.97 27.05
CA THR A 299 -101.24 -2.11 27.63
C THR A 299 -101.21 -2.32 29.13
N VAL A 300 -100.05 -2.70 29.64
CA VAL A 300 -99.81 -2.90 31.07
C VAL A 300 -98.62 -2.07 31.49
N GLN A 301 -98.72 -1.45 32.66
CA GLN A 301 -97.66 -0.61 33.22
C GLN A 301 -97.02 -1.28 34.43
N PHE A 302 -95.69 -1.28 34.45
CA PHE A 302 -94.88 -1.81 35.53
C PHE A 302 -93.91 -0.74 36.01
N LYS A 303 -93.79 -0.57 37.32
CA LYS A 303 -92.70 0.20 37.91
C LYS A 303 -91.50 -0.70 38.08
N ILE A 304 -90.35 -0.31 37.53
CA ILE A 304 -89.08 -1.05 37.63
C ILE A 304 -88.01 -0.19 38.31
N SER A 305 -86.99 -0.83 38.89
CA SER A 305 -85.94 -0.11 39.61
C SER A 305 -85.04 0.71 38.67
N GLN A 306 -84.62 1.87 39.14
CA GLN A 306 -83.62 2.72 38.48
C GLN A 306 -82.18 2.43 38.90
N SER A 307 -81.99 1.52 39.85
CA SER A 307 -80.66 1.17 40.36
C SER A 307 -79.96 0.06 39.59
N SER A 308 -80.69 -0.64 38.70
CA SER A 308 -80.22 -1.86 38.05
C SER A 308 -80.12 -1.68 36.53
N PRO A 309 -79.06 -2.19 35.87
CA PRO A 309 -78.95 -2.14 34.41
C PRO A 309 -80.13 -2.85 33.74
N VAL A 310 -80.58 -2.35 32.58
CA VAL A 310 -81.68 -2.98 31.83
C VAL A 310 -81.15 -3.70 30.60
N TYR A 311 -81.40 -4.99 30.52
CA TYR A 311 -81.17 -5.83 29.36
C TYR A 311 -82.46 -6.01 28.58
N LEU A 312 -82.36 -6.05 27.26
CA LEU A 312 -83.50 -6.22 26.37
C LEU A 312 -83.16 -7.15 25.23
N GLY A 313 -84.17 -7.72 24.60
CA GLY A 313 -83.95 -8.51 23.41
C GLY A 313 -85.19 -9.23 22.92
N ILE A 314 -84.94 -10.20 22.04
CA ILE A 314 -85.93 -11.14 21.53
C ILE A 314 -85.73 -12.45 22.28
N VAL A 315 -86.82 -13.07 22.70
CA VAL A 315 -86.85 -14.40 23.30
C VAL A 315 -87.86 -15.27 22.57
N GLY A 316 -87.56 -16.55 22.44
CA GLY A 316 -88.53 -17.53 21.99
C GLY A 316 -88.18 -18.94 22.42
N ASN A 317 -89.19 -19.78 22.42
CA ASN A 317 -89.09 -21.21 22.66
C ASN A 317 -89.64 -21.94 21.44
N GLY A 318 -88.87 -22.90 20.94
CA GLY A 318 -89.18 -23.65 19.74
C GLY A 318 -90.05 -24.89 19.97
N ASP A 319 -90.64 -25.12 21.14
CA ASP A 319 -91.18 -26.44 21.53
C ASP A 319 -91.96 -27.15 20.41
N LYS A 320 -91.52 -28.37 20.07
CA LYS A 320 -92.10 -29.21 19.02
C LYS A 320 -93.18 -30.10 19.62
N ASN A 321 -94.24 -29.50 20.13
CA ASN A 321 -95.32 -30.27 20.74
C ASN A 321 -96.32 -30.73 19.67
N ASP A 322 -96.18 -32.01 19.29
CA ASP A 322 -97.06 -32.82 18.41
C ASP A 322 -96.58 -33.14 16.98
N SER A 323 -97.16 -34.20 16.42
CA SER A 323 -96.89 -34.79 15.11
C SER A 323 -97.26 -33.90 13.90
N LYS A 324 -97.51 -32.59 14.07
CA LYS A 324 -98.13 -31.71 13.04
C LYS A 324 -97.28 -30.55 12.51
N GLY A 325 -95.97 -30.50 12.77
CA GLY A 325 -95.01 -29.78 11.91
C GLY A 325 -94.14 -28.71 12.58
N ASP A 326 -93.20 -28.17 11.79
CA ASP A 326 -92.12 -27.29 12.25
C ASP A 326 -92.59 -25.85 12.54
N TYR A 327 -92.68 -25.48 13.82
CA TYR A 327 -93.09 -24.15 14.29
C TYR A 327 -91.90 -23.18 14.35
N THR A 328 -91.66 -22.44 13.26
CA THR A 328 -90.59 -21.44 13.19
C THR A 328 -91.13 -20.04 13.50
N SER A 329 -90.64 -19.36 14.53
CA SER A 329 -90.95 -17.96 14.78
C SER A 329 -89.95 -17.03 14.08
N ARG A 330 -90.44 -15.87 13.65
CA ARG A 330 -89.65 -14.84 12.96
C ARG A 330 -89.91 -13.51 13.65
N SER A 331 -88.89 -12.94 14.26
CA SER A 331 -89.00 -11.69 15.01
C SER A 331 -88.06 -10.64 14.42
N THR A 332 -88.60 -9.50 14.03
CA THR A 332 -87.83 -8.36 13.50
C THR A 332 -88.02 -7.18 14.42
N VAL A 333 -86.95 -6.74 15.08
CA VAL A 333 -86.95 -5.50 15.85
C VAL A 333 -87.03 -4.32 14.88
N THR A 334 -88.07 -3.51 15.03
CA THR A 334 -88.38 -2.37 14.15
C THR A 334 -87.82 -1.06 14.68
N SER A 335 -87.61 -0.95 16.00
CA SER A 335 -86.98 0.21 16.63
C SER A 335 -86.38 -0.18 17.98
N VAL A 336 -85.20 0.35 18.27
CA VAL A 336 -84.64 0.40 19.62
C VAL A 336 -84.14 1.82 19.86
N THR A 337 -84.50 2.40 20.99
CA THR A 337 -83.99 3.69 21.45
C THR A 337 -83.52 3.57 22.89
N GLY A 338 -82.58 4.41 23.29
CA GLY A 338 -82.12 4.48 24.66
C GLY A 338 -80.70 4.97 24.79
N THR A 339 -80.18 4.87 26.01
CA THR A 339 -78.80 5.18 26.35
C THR A 339 -78.16 3.96 27.00
N TYR A 340 -77.00 3.54 26.51
CA TYR A 340 -76.21 2.50 27.14
C TYR A 340 -75.75 2.92 28.53
N LEU A 341 -75.73 1.98 29.47
CA LEU A 341 -75.09 2.19 30.76
C LEU A 341 -73.58 2.34 30.57
N THR A 342 -73.01 3.45 31.05
CA THR A 342 -71.59 3.73 30.93
C THR A 342 -70.81 3.35 32.18
N LYS A 343 -69.49 3.15 32.03
CA LYS A 343 -68.55 2.89 33.11
C LYS A 343 -67.26 3.66 32.87
N GLU A 344 -66.70 4.23 33.94
CA GLU A 344 -65.38 4.86 33.91
C GLU A 344 -64.29 3.79 33.76
N ARG A 345 -63.35 4.04 32.85
CA ARG A 345 -62.12 3.26 32.65
C ARG A 345 -60.94 4.22 32.51
N TYR A 346 -59.73 3.67 32.55
CA TYR A 346 -58.49 4.43 32.35
C TYR A 346 -57.74 3.96 31.10
N VAL A 347 -57.13 4.92 30.42
CA VAL A 347 -56.14 4.70 29.36
C VAL A 347 -54.77 5.03 29.94
N GLU A 348 -53.92 4.02 30.09
CA GLU A 348 -52.57 4.15 30.63
C GLU A 348 -51.56 4.21 29.48
N PHE A 349 -50.61 5.16 29.51
CA PHE A 349 -49.56 5.30 28.50
C PHE A 349 -48.24 4.77 29.05
N LYS A 350 -47.75 3.69 28.45
CA LYS A 350 -46.54 3.00 28.91
C LYS A 350 -45.62 2.66 27.76
N ASP A 351 -44.36 2.45 28.06
CA ASP A 351 -43.44 1.83 27.10
C ASP A 351 -43.58 0.29 27.08
N ASP A 352 -42.82 -0.36 26.20
CA ASP A 352 -42.76 -1.82 26.08
C ASP A 352 -42.18 -2.52 27.32
N ALA A 353 -41.44 -1.81 28.18
CA ALA A 353 -41.00 -2.25 29.50
C ALA A 353 -42.03 -1.97 30.62
N SER A 354 -43.20 -1.44 30.27
CA SER A 354 -44.29 -1.08 31.19
C SER A 354 -43.97 0.10 32.13
N ASN A 355 -42.97 0.92 31.81
CA ASN A 355 -42.73 2.18 32.51
C ASN A 355 -43.80 3.20 32.13
N PRO A 356 -44.34 3.97 33.08
CA PRO A 356 -45.30 5.03 32.78
C PRO A 356 -44.62 6.18 32.01
N LEU A 357 -45.19 6.55 30.87
CA LEU A 357 -44.71 7.68 30.06
C LEU A 357 -45.51 8.96 30.36
N LEU A 358 -46.81 8.81 30.60
CA LEU A 358 -47.74 9.91 30.87
C LEU A 358 -48.73 9.51 31.97
N ALA A 359 -49.39 10.51 32.55
CA ALA A 359 -50.48 10.28 33.47
C ALA A 359 -51.65 9.53 32.76
N PRO A 360 -52.35 8.62 33.44
CA PRO A 360 -53.52 7.96 32.87
C PRO A 360 -54.65 8.95 32.56
N SER A 361 -55.39 8.67 31.50
CA SER A 361 -56.56 9.44 31.06
C SER A 361 -57.86 8.71 31.41
N LYS A 362 -58.88 9.42 31.90
CA LYS A 362 -60.19 8.81 32.15
C LYS A 362 -61.00 8.71 30.86
N VAL A 363 -61.71 7.61 30.67
CA VAL A 363 -62.68 7.45 29.59
C VAL A 363 -64.01 6.91 30.12
N LEU A 364 -65.09 7.60 29.81
CA LEU A 364 -66.45 7.15 30.10
C LEU A 364 -67.04 6.49 28.85
N MET A 365 -67.31 5.19 28.91
CA MET A 365 -67.81 4.44 27.74
C MET A 365 -68.90 3.42 28.11
N PRO A 366 -69.72 2.99 27.15
CA PRO A 366 -70.69 1.92 27.36
C PRO A 366 -70.08 0.63 27.93
N ARG A 367 -70.75 0.07 28.94
CA ARG A 367 -70.35 -1.17 29.61
C ARG A 367 -70.31 -2.33 28.61
N GLY A 368 -69.27 -3.17 28.68
CA GLY A 368 -69.03 -4.23 27.69
C GLY A 368 -68.57 -3.74 26.31
N GLY A 369 -68.42 -2.42 26.11
CA GLY A 369 -67.87 -1.83 24.90
C GLY A 369 -66.42 -2.23 24.65
N ARG A 370 -66.07 -2.38 23.36
CA ARG A 370 -64.70 -2.64 22.89
C ARG A 370 -64.09 -1.37 22.29
N LEU A 371 -62.92 -1.00 22.78
CA LEU A 371 -62.19 0.22 22.42
C LEU A 371 -60.91 -0.13 21.65
N GLY A 372 -60.78 0.38 20.44
CA GLY A 372 -59.54 0.37 19.65
C GLY A 372 -58.86 1.74 19.69
N ILE A 373 -57.53 1.75 19.83
CA ILE A 373 -56.71 2.96 19.74
C ILE A 373 -55.63 2.68 18.70
N GLY A 374 -55.60 3.47 17.62
CA GLY A 374 -54.51 3.50 16.64
C GLY A 374 -54.19 2.20 15.90
N ASN A 375 -55.01 1.16 16.03
CA ASN A 375 -54.70 -0.20 15.58
C ASN A 375 -55.52 -0.66 14.37
N ASN A 376 -56.24 0.27 13.75
CA ASN A 376 -57.11 0.05 12.59
C ASN A 376 -58.13 -1.11 12.74
N ASP A 377 -58.52 -1.48 13.97
CA ASP A 377 -59.48 -2.56 14.19
C ASP A 377 -60.91 -2.11 13.84
N LEU A 378 -61.30 -2.38 12.59
CA LEU A 378 -62.60 -2.04 12.02
C LEU A 378 -63.79 -2.78 12.65
N LYS A 379 -63.55 -3.75 13.53
CA LYS A 379 -64.62 -4.51 14.22
C LYS A 379 -64.98 -3.89 15.57
N THR A 380 -64.28 -2.84 15.99
CA THR A 380 -64.58 -2.14 17.24
C THR A 380 -65.68 -1.10 17.03
N PRO A 381 -66.69 -1.03 17.91
CA PRO A 381 -67.70 0.03 17.84
C PRO A 381 -67.12 1.40 18.22
N TYR A 382 -66.02 1.43 18.98
CA TYR A 382 -65.36 2.66 19.43
C TYR A 382 -63.88 2.63 19.04
N TYR A 383 -63.46 3.63 18.26
CA TYR A 383 -62.12 3.72 17.70
C TYR A 383 -61.57 5.14 17.85
N PHE A 384 -60.30 5.24 18.25
CA PHE A 384 -59.52 6.48 18.28
C PHE A 384 -58.29 6.32 17.39
N ASP A 385 -57.86 7.42 16.77
CA ASP A 385 -56.60 7.42 16.03
C ASP A 385 -55.41 7.17 16.98
N LYS A 386 -54.27 6.77 16.40
CA LYS A 386 -53.06 6.54 17.19
C LYS A 386 -52.69 7.86 17.88
N PRO A 387 -52.34 7.85 19.17
CA PRO A 387 -51.89 9.06 19.83
C PRO A 387 -50.54 9.51 19.26
N ASP A 388 -50.16 10.74 19.60
CA ASP A 388 -48.82 11.23 19.30
C ASP A 388 -47.76 10.36 19.98
N VAL A 389 -46.58 10.36 19.34
CA VAL A 389 -45.48 9.50 19.72
C VAL A 389 -44.45 10.35 20.46
N PRO A 390 -44.12 10.03 21.74
CA PRO A 390 -43.05 10.72 22.45
C PRO A 390 -41.70 10.57 21.73
N GLN A 391 -40.78 11.51 21.94
CA GLN A 391 -39.44 11.46 21.34
C GLN A 391 -38.69 10.18 21.73
N GLY A 392 -38.08 9.52 20.74
CA GLY A 392 -37.37 8.25 20.93
C GLY A 392 -38.28 7.03 21.15
N TYR A 393 -39.57 7.14 20.84
CA TYR A 393 -40.48 6.01 20.88
C TYR A 393 -41.15 5.81 19.52
N THR A 394 -41.70 4.61 19.32
CA THR A 394 -42.45 4.23 18.14
C THR A 394 -43.81 3.63 18.51
N TYR A 395 -44.87 4.07 17.85
CA TYR A 395 -46.19 3.46 17.99
C TYR A 395 -46.32 2.25 17.07
N LEU A 396 -46.53 1.06 17.64
CA LEU A 396 -46.81 -0.16 16.89
C LEU A 396 -48.24 -0.65 17.14
N GLU A 397 -48.99 -0.87 16.06
CA GLU A 397 -50.37 -1.39 16.13
C GLU A 397 -50.44 -2.76 16.81
N THR A 398 -49.41 -3.59 16.63
CA THR A 398 -49.31 -4.95 17.21
C THR A 398 -49.18 -4.96 18.72
N LEU A 399 -48.67 -3.88 19.33
CA LEU A 399 -48.57 -3.73 20.79
C LEU A 399 -49.86 -3.20 21.43
N ASN A 400 -50.82 -2.75 20.61
CA ASN A 400 -52.01 -2.02 21.04
C ASN A 400 -53.32 -2.69 20.54
N PRO A 401 -53.59 -3.96 20.88
CA PRO A 401 -54.83 -4.62 20.47
C PRO A 401 -56.07 -3.99 21.14
N SER A 402 -57.22 -4.02 20.47
CA SER A 402 -58.46 -3.44 21.01
C SER A 402 -58.94 -4.20 22.25
N VAL A 403 -59.32 -3.45 23.28
CA VAL A 403 -59.67 -3.99 24.61
C VAL A 403 -61.19 -3.93 24.83
N GLY A 404 -61.79 -5.02 25.31
CA GLY A 404 -63.21 -5.12 25.69
C GLY A 404 -63.42 -5.41 27.18
N ASP A 405 -64.64 -5.75 27.56
CA ASP A 405 -65.01 -6.33 28.87
C ASP A 405 -64.65 -5.52 30.12
N ASP A 406 -65.03 -4.24 30.17
CA ASP A 406 -64.86 -3.37 31.35
C ASP A 406 -63.42 -3.18 31.85
N LYS A 407 -62.41 -3.56 31.06
CA LYS A 407 -60.98 -3.44 31.37
C LYS A 407 -60.39 -2.07 31.00
N ASN A 408 -59.41 -1.63 31.78
CA ASN A 408 -58.55 -0.49 31.42
C ASN A 408 -57.77 -0.79 30.13
N VAL A 409 -57.45 0.26 29.39
CA VAL A 409 -56.68 0.16 28.14
C VAL A 409 -55.26 0.60 28.42
N VAL A 410 -54.28 -0.14 27.91
CA VAL A 410 -52.87 0.24 27.97
C VAL A 410 -52.42 0.55 26.56
N VAL A 411 -52.01 1.80 26.34
CA VAL A 411 -51.31 2.22 25.13
C VAL A 411 -49.83 1.99 25.34
N LYS A 412 -49.24 1.10 24.54
CA LYS A 412 -47.83 0.73 24.57
C LYS A 412 -47.08 1.38 23.41
N TYR A 413 -45.99 2.05 23.75
CA TYR A 413 -45.01 2.54 22.79
C TYR A 413 -43.77 1.66 22.84
N GLN A 414 -43.25 1.27 21.68
CA GLN A 414 -41.95 0.63 21.60
C GLN A 414 -40.87 1.69 21.86
N ARG A 415 -39.85 1.37 22.65
CA ARG A 415 -38.67 2.23 22.74
C ARG A 415 -37.82 2.06 21.48
N ASP A 416 -37.35 3.16 20.92
CA ASP A 416 -36.43 3.12 19.79
C ASP A 416 -35.09 2.51 20.23
N VAL A 417 -34.37 1.92 19.28
CA VAL A 417 -33.02 1.42 19.49
C VAL A 417 -32.05 2.60 19.43
N GLN A 418 -31.25 2.75 20.47
CA GLN A 418 -30.22 3.79 20.59
C GLN A 418 -28.82 3.17 20.57
N THR A 419 -27.85 3.89 20.01
CA THR A 419 -26.45 3.46 19.98
C THR A 419 -25.53 4.56 20.50
N GLY A 420 -24.43 4.14 21.12
CA GLY A 420 -23.36 5.04 21.53
C GLY A 420 -22.00 4.43 21.26
N LEU A 421 -20.98 5.28 21.25
CA LEU A 421 -19.60 4.88 21.01
C LEU A 421 -18.70 5.41 22.11
N VAL A 422 -17.91 4.52 22.71
CA VAL A 422 -16.80 4.90 23.59
C VAL A 422 -15.52 4.95 22.78
N GLU A 423 -15.03 6.15 22.57
CA GLU A 423 -13.73 6.41 21.97
C GLU A 423 -12.64 6.49 23.05
N ARG A 424 -11.44 6.02 22.69
CA ARG A 424 -10.25 6.13 23.54
C ARG A 424 -9.30 7.15 22.96
N VAL A 425 -8.81 8.04 23.81
CA VAL A 425 -7.95 9.15 23.44
C VAL A 425 -6.62 9.01 24.18
N ASN A 426 -5.53 9.11 23.45
CA ASN A 426 -4.21 9.23 24.06
C ASN A 426 -4.10 10.65 24.66
N ASN A 427 -4.05 10.72 25.99
CA ASN A 427 -4.04 11.97 26.73
C ASN A 427 -2.76 12.79 26.53
N LEU A 428 -1.66 12.16 26.13
CA LEU A 428 -0.40 12.85 25.85
C LEU A 428 -0.44 13.58 24.50
N THR A 429 -1.05 12.97 23.48
CA THR A 429 -1.08 13.51 22.10
C THR A 429 -2.40 14.17 21.71
N GLY A 430 -3.48 13.90 22.45
CA GLY A 430 -4.85 14.29 22.12
C GLY A 430 -5.44 13.52 20.93
N GLN A 431 -4.75 12.50 20.41
CA GLN A 431 -5.22 11.74 19.25
C GLN A 431 -6.11 10.56 19.65
N LYS A 432 -7.14 10.30 18.84
CA LYS A 432 -7.98 9.10 18.95
C LYS A 432 -7.13 7.86 18.67
N MET A 433 -7.27 6.86 19.52
CA MET A 433 -6.59 5.57 19.38
C MET A 433 -7.30 4.69 18.33
N ASP A 434 -6.77 3.49 18.07
CA ASP A 434 -7.32 2.55 17.08
C ASP A 434 -8.84 2.36 17.22
N PRO A 435 -9.65 2.80 16.23
CA PRO A 435 -11.11 2.67 16.26
C PRO A 435 -11.61 1.24 16.41
N SER A 436 -10.80 0.24 16.01
CA SER A 436 -11.16 -1.19 16.17
C SER A 436 -11.30 -1.61 17.63
N LYS A 437 -10.75 -0.81 18.55
CA LYS A 437 -10.82 -1.05 19.99
C LYS A 437 -12.01 -0.37 20.65
N ASN A 438 -12.69 0.57 19.99
CA ASN A 438 -13.82 1.31 20.56
C ASN A 438 -14.94 0.39 21.04
N ILE A 439 -15.66 0.82 22.08
CA ILE A 439 -16.79 0.04 22.62
C ILE A 439 -18.09 0.60 22.07
N VAL A 440 -18.85 -0.25 21.39
CA VAL A 440 -20.20 0.08 20.93
C VAL A 440 -21.19 -0.21 22.06
N ILE A 441 -21.94 0.80 22.45
CA ILE A 441 -23.02 0.73 23.41
C ILE A 441 -24.34 0.61 22.64
N LYS A 442 -25.22 -0.27 23.09
CA LYS A 442 -26.57 -0.41 22.54
C LYS A 442 -27.57 -0.47 23.69
N GLY A 443 -28.63 0.31 23.57
CA GLY A 443 -29.71 0.34 24.54
C GLY A 443 -31.03 0.76 23.89
N ALA A 444 -32.07 0.82 24.71
CA ALA A 444 -33.34 1.39 24.34
C ALA A 444 -33.42 2.85 24.84
N THR A 445 -34.24 3.68 24.21
CA THR A 445 -34.52 5.05 24.66
C THR A 445 -34.73 5.15 26.17
N ASN A 446 -34.10 6.16 26.79
CA ASN A 446 -34.14 6.42 28.23
C ASN A 446 -33.66 5.26 29.15
N GLN A 447 -33.01 4.24 28.60
CA GLN A 447 -32.46 3.14 29.40
C GLN A 447 -31.19 3.59 30.14
N ASP A 448 -31.14 3.32 31.43
CA ASP A 448 -29.92 3.45 32.22
C ASP A 448 -29.02 2.23 32.00
N LEU A 449 -27.77 2.48 31.63
CA LEU A 449 -26.72 1.48 31.40
C LEU A 449 -25.54 1.70 32.33
N SER A 450 -24.87 0.61 32.68
CA SER A 450 -23.55 0.62 33.32
C SER A 450 -22.54 0.06 32.33
N VAL A 451 -21.51 0.85 32.01
CA VAL A 451 -20.52 0.53 30.99
C VAL A 451 -19.17 0.36 31.66
N ASN A 452 -18.58 -0.83 31.50
CA ASN A 452 -17.20 -1.11 31.89
C ASN A 452 -16.31 -1.00 30.65
N VAL A 453 -15.29 -0.16 30.73
CA VAL A 453 -14.34 0.05 29.63
C VAL A 453 -12.97 -0.44 30.09
N PRO A 454 -12.50 -1.60 29.60
CA PRO A 454 -11.13 -2.03 29.85
C PRO A 454 -10.14 -1.21 29.04
N LYS A 455 -8.94 -1.07 29.61
CA LYS A 455 -7.79 -0.46 28.96
C LYS A 455 -7.37 -1.21 27.68
N ILE A 456 -6.49 -0.57 26.91
CA ILE A 456 -5.70 -1.18 25.85
C ILE A 456 -4.33 -1.60 26.40
N SER A 457 -3.73 -2.64 25.81
CA SER A 457 -2.40 -3.12 26.20
C SER A 457 -1.37 -1.99 26.16
N GLY A 458 -0.56 -1.84 27.20
CA GLY A 458 0.44 -0.77 27.32
C GLY A 458 -0.13 0.59 27.71
N TYR A 459 -1.42 0.72 28.03
CA TYR A 459 -2.05 1.98 28.42
C TYR A 459 -2.82 1.88 29.74
N TYR A 460 -3.09 3.01 30.39
CA TYR A 460 -3.94 3.08 31.59
C TYR A 460 -4.81 4.33 31.60
N TYR A 461 -5.96 4.25 32.27
CA TYR A 461 -6.88 5.38 32.37
C TYR A 461 -6.38 6.48 33.30
N VAL A 462 -6.56 7.72 32.85
CA VAL A 462 -6.51 8.91 33.70
C VAL A 462 -7.94 9.33 34.08
N ASN A 463 -8.07 10.09 35.17
CA ASN A 463 -9.37 10.48 35.74
C ASN A 463 -10.07 11.57 34.89
N GLN A 464 -10.25 11.31 33.60
CA GLN A 464 -10.86 12.21 32.63
C GLN A 464 -11.76 11.41 31.67
N ILE A 465 -12.98 11.89 31.51
CA ILE A 465 -14.02 11.36 30.61
C ILE A 465 -14.85 12.55 30.12
N LEU A 466 -15.26 12.54 28.85
CA LEU A 466 -16.13 13.56 28.24
C LEU A 466 -17.35 12.90 27.58
N GLY A 467 -18.39 13.71 27.35
CA GLY A 467 -19.69 13.26 26.83
C GLY A 467 -20.72 13.04 27.94
N ASP A 468 -21.74 12.23 27.66
CA ASP A 468 -22.90 12.02 28.54
C ASP A 468 -22.67 11.01 29.68
N ALA A 469 -21.42 10.57 29.88
CA ALA A 469 -21.07 9.67 30.96
C ALA A 469 -21.24 10.35 32.32
N THR A 470 -21.83 9.63 33.28
CA THR A 470 -22.06 10.09 34.64
C THR A 470 -21.48 9.12 35.66
N SER A 471 -21.12 9.63 36.84
CA SER A 471 -20.58 8.83 37.96
C SER A 471 -19.40 7.92 37.58
N PRO A 472 -18.33 8.43 36.93
CA PRO A 472 -17.19 7.59 36.54
C PRO A 472 -16.42 7.09 37.78
N ILE A 473 -16.04 5.82 37.75
CA ILE A 473 -15.25 5.13 38.77
C ILE A 473 -14.05 4.50 38.07
N TYR A 474 -12.84 4.89 38.49
CA TYR A 474 -11.60 4.39 37.92
C TYR A 474 -10.98 3.34 38.83
N ALA A 475 -10.50 2.24 38.25
CA ALA A 475 -9.66 1.30 38.98
C ALA A 475 -8.40 2.01 39.50
N ALA A 476 -7.95 1.66 40.72
CA ALA A 476 -6.81 2.32 41.35
C ALA A 476 -5.52 2.23 40.50
N ASP A 477 -5.33 1.10 39.83
CA ASP A 477 -4.23 0.83 38.92
C ASP A 477 -4.44 1.43 37.51
N GLY A 478 -5.64 1.92 37.20
CA GLY A 478 -6.00 2.46 35.88
C GLY A 478 -6.37 1.40 34.83
N ALA A 479 -6.64 0.16 35.23
CA ALA A 479 -7.00 -0.91 34.30
C ALA A 479 -8.39 -0.76 33.65
N THR A 480 -9.35 -0.16 34.36
CA THR A 480 -10.73 0.02 33.87
C THR A 480 -11.29 1.38 34.29
N VAL A 481 -12.29 1.83 33.53
CA VAL A 481 -13.23 2.87 33.97
C VAL A 481 -14.66 2.34 33.83
N ASP A 482 -15.42 2.45 34.92
CA ASP A 482 -16.85 2.17 34.96
C ASP A 482 -17.62 3.48 34.99
N PHE A 483 -18.68 3.62 34.20
CA PHE A 483 -19.55 4.78 34.28
C PHE A 483 -21.00 4.41 33.99
N LYS A 484 -21.91 5.33 34.34
CA LYS A 484 -23.32 5.25 34.01
C LYS A 484 -23.63 6.11 32.79
N LEU A 485 -24.50 5.62 31.92
CA LEU A 485 -25.00 6.34 30.77
C LEU A 485 -26.51 6.18 30.71
N LYS A 486 -27.23 7.27 30.47
CA LYS A 486 -28.63 7.21 30.10
C LYS A 486 -28.72 7.40 28.59
N MET A 487 -29.29 6.42 27.89
CA MET A 487 -29.50 6.53 26.44
C MET A 487 -30.44 7.71 26.15
N ASP A 488 -30.15 8.44 25.09
CA ASP A 488 -30.95 9.60 24.68
C ASP A 488 -32.37 9.21 24.21
N ASP A 489 -33.10 10.23 23.75
CA ASP A 489 -34.45 10.11 23.20
C ASP A 489 -34.52 10.62 21.75
N THR A 490 -33.42 10.54 21.00
CA THR A 490 -33.42 10.92 19.58
C THR A 490 -34.41 10.05 18.82
N PRO A 491 -35.35 10.64 18.03
CA PRO A 491 -36.32 9.86 17.26
C PRO A 491 -35.65 9.05 16.15
N ASN A 492 -35.57 7.74 16.32
CA ASN A 492 -34.93 6.81 15.39
C ASN A 492 -35.93 5.84 14.74
N GLY A 493 -37.16 5.79 15.25
CA GLY A 493 -38.19 4.89 14.75
C GLY A 493 -37.83 3.42 15.02
N THR A 494 -38.27 2.53 14.13
CA THR A 494 -37.81 1.13 14.13
C THR A 494 -36.47 0.93 13.42
N ALA A 495 -35.75 2.01 13.09
CA ALA A 495 -34.46 1.88 12.42
C ALA A 495 -33.44 1.25 13.37
N THR A 496 -32.53 0.46 12.81
CA THR A 496 -31.43 -0.15 13.58
C THR A 496 -30.21 0.76 13.69
N THR A 497 -30.27 1.95 13.09
CA THR A 497 -29.19 2.92 12.99
C THR A 497 -29.65 4.23 13.61
N ASP A 498 -28.90 4.67 14.60
CA ASP A 498 -29.12 5.90 15.33
C ASP A 498 -28.75 7.11 14.47
N SER A 499 -29.61 8.11 14.44
CA SER A 499 -29.38 9.36 13.71
C SER A 499 -28.46 10.33 14.45
N GLN A 500 -28.30 10.18 15.77
CA GLN A 500 -27.39 10.94 16.60
C GLN A 500 -26.73 10.04 17.64
N GLU A 501 -25.67 9.33 17.22
CA GLU A 501 -24.91 8.47 18.12
C GLU A 501 -24.27 9.26 19.28
N GLN A 502 -24.48 8.79 20.52
CA GLN A 502 -23.86 9.38 21.71
C GLN A 502 -22.37 9.01 21.77
N ILE A 503 -21.49 10.01 21.81
CA ILE A 503 -20.04 9.81 21.88
C ILE A 503 -19.53 10.06 23.30
N ILE A 504 -18.81 9.08 23.85
CA ILE A 504 -18.12 9.18 25.14
C ILE A 504 -16.62 9.05 24.87
N GLU A 505 -15.84 10.03 25.32
CA GLU A 505 -14.38 9.98 25.18
C GLU A 505 -13.73 9.62 26.52
N THR A 506 -12.90 8.59 26.52
CA THR A 506 -12.11 8.17 27.68
C THR A 506 -10.63 8.39 27.43
N TYR A 507 -9.93 8.93 28.42
CA TYR A 507 -8.54 9.40 28.26
C TYR A 507 -7.55 8.44 28.92
N MET A 508 -6.48 8.12 28.20
CA MET A 508 -5.48 7.14 28.61
C MET A 508 -4.07 7.70 28.48
N MET A 509 -3.17 7.30 29.38
CA MET A 509 -1.73 7.58 29.27
C MET A 509 -0.98 6.30 28.88
N PRO A 510 0.09 6.39 28.07
CA PRO A 510 0.94 5.26 27.80
C PRO A 510 1.68 4.84 29.07
N SER A 511 1.81 3.53 29.26
CA SER A 511 2.52 2.93 30.38
C SER A 511 4.02 3.06 30.16
N VAL A 512 4.77 3.09 31.25
CA VAL A 512 6.24 3.08 31.23
C VAL A 512 6.74 1.76 30.65
N GLN A 513 7.74 1.83 29.77
CA GLN A 513 8.46 0.68 29.20
C GLN A 513 9.96 0.79 29.49
N GLU A 514 10.65 -0.33 29.71
CA GLU A 514 12.09 -0.38 29.99
C GLU A 514 12.80 -1.31 29.00
N ARG A 515 13.98 -0.91 28.54
CA ARG A 515 14.95 -1.84 27.95
C ARG A 515 16.25 -1.87 28.73
N ILE A 516 16.80 -3.07 28.88
CA ILE A 516 18.04 -3.35 29.60
C ILE A 516 19.04 -3.98 28.62
N LEU A 517 20.20 -3.35 28.46
CA LEU A 517 21.24 -3.78 27.54
C LEU A 517 22.46 -4.24 28.34
N THR A 518 22.86 -5.50 28.14
CA THR A 518 24.13 -6.02 28.68
C THR A 518 25.19 -5.94 27.59
N VAL A 519 26.14 -5.02 27.73
CA VAL A 519 27.13 -4.70 26.70
C VAL A 519 28.49 -5.29 27.05
N ASN A 520 28.94 -6.25 26.25
CA ASN A 520 30.25 -6.90 26.37
C ASN A 520 31.22 -6.28 25.35
N LYS A 521 32.10 -5.38 25.81
CA LYS A 521 33.08 -4.69 24.97
C LYS A 521 34.25 -5.61 24.57
N PRO A 522 34.96 -5.32 23.46
CA PRO A 522 36.11 -6.11 23.02
C PRO A 522 37.26 -6.21 24.02
N ASP A 523 37.42 -5.21 24.90
CA ASP A 523 38.44 -5.18 25.96
C ASP A 523 38.10 -6.08 27.18
N GLY A 524 36.95 -6.75 27.15
CA GLY A 524 36.44 -7.59 28.24
C GLY A 524 35.56 -6.84 29.26
N THR A 525 35.38 -5.53 29.12
CA THR A 525 34.50 -4.74 29.99
C THR A 525 33.04 -5.11 29.74
N VAL A 526 32.28 -5.34 30.82
CA VAL A 526 30.83 -5.56 30.77
C VAL A 526 30.12 -4.36 31.40
N LEU A 527 29.18 -3.76 30.66
CA LEU A 527 28.34 -2.65 31.13
C LEU A 527 26.86 -3.06 31.10
N THR A 528 26.05 -2.41 31.94
CA THR A 528 24.59 -2.54 31.88
C THR A 528 24.00 -1.15 31.68
N GLU A 529 23.29 -0.97 30.56
CA GLU A 529 22.55 0.26 30.27
C GLU A 529 21.05 0.04 30.41
N LYS A 530 20.36 1.03 30.99
CA LYS A 530 18.91 1.03 31.16
C LYS A 530 18.33 2.25 30.48
N GLN A 531 17.33 2.05 29.62
CA GLN A 531 16.55 3.13 29.04
C GLN A 531 15.08 2.95 29.39
N MET A 532 14.46 4.06 29.77
CA MET A 532 13.02 4.14 30.03
C MET A 532 12.36 4.90 28.88
N SER A 533 11.20 4.45 28.47
CA SER A 533 10.31 5.14 27.54
C SER A 533 8.86 4.91 27.94
N THR A 534 7.92 5.20 27.05
CA THR A 534 6.51 4.89 27.20
C THR A 534 6.00 4.16 25.97
N THR A 535 4.92 3.36 26.10
CA THR A 535 4.30 2.68 24.96
C THR A 535 4.08 3.63 23.78
N ASP A 536 4.37 3.13 22.58
CA ASP A 536 4.36 3.86 21.30
C ASP A 536 5.36 5.03 21.20
N THR A 537 6.38 5.03 22.06
CA THR A 537 7.54 5.92 21.96
C THR A 537 8.81 5.08 21.96
N ASP A 538 9.37 4.83 20.78
CA ASP A 538 10.54 3.96 20.60
C ASP A 538 11.75 4.38 21.45
N PHE A 539 12.53 3.39 21.90
CA PHE A 539 13.80 3.65 22.54
C PHE A 539 14.79 4.25 21.55
N SER A 540 15.43 5.35 21.95
CA SER A 540 16.40 6.04 21.09
C SER A 540 17.74 5.26 20.99
N PRO A 541 18.43 5.31 19.83
CA PRO A 541 19.77 4.76 19.68
C PRO A 541 20.77 5.31 20.70
N ILE A 542 21.78 4.51 21.07
CA ILE A 542 22.83 4.89 22.02
C ILE A 542 24.19 4.95 21.30
N GLY A 543 24.65 6.17 21.03
CA GLY A 543 25.93 6.46 20.39
C GLY A 543 27.06 6.75 21.38
N GLY A 544 28.14 7.36 20.88
CA GLY A 544 29.30 7.75 21.70
C GLY A 544 30.16 6.55 22.06
N GLN A 545 30.27 6.22 23.35
CA GLN A 545 31.18 5.17 23.85
C GLN A 545 30.84 3.73 23.39
N TYR A 546 29.70 3.54 22.73
CA TYR A 546 29.25 2.26 22.16
C TYR A 546 29.54 2.15 20.66
N VAL A 547 30.03 3.22 20.02
CA VAL A 547 30.60 3.18 18.67
C VAL A 547 32.09 2.89 18.82
N ILE A 548 32.49 1.64 18.64
CA ILE A 548 33.88 1.20 18.83
C ILE A 548 34.55 1.13 17.45
N PRO A 549 35.58 1.95 17.17
CA PRO A 549 36.30 1.91 15.89
C PRO A 549 36.77 0.50 15.54
N GLY A 550 36.56 0.05 14.30
CA GLY A 550 36.94 -1.28 13.82
C GLY A 550 36.07 -2.43 14.34
N TYR A 551 34.99 -2.15 15.05
CA TYR A 551 34.06 -3.17 15.54
C TYR A 551 32.60 -2.83 15.21
N ARG A 552 31.84 -3.88 14.92
CA ARG A 552 30.40 -3.82 14.70
C ARG A 552 29.66 -4.38 15.90
N ALA A 553 28.68 -3.64 16.41
CA ALA A 553 27.79 -4.13 17.46
C ALA A 553 26.94 -5.30 16.94
N VAL A 554 26.73 -6.29 17.80
CA VAL A 554 25.91 -7.48 17.53
C VAL A 554 24.87 -7.56 18.64
N VAL A 555 23.61 -7.32 18.30
CA VAL A 555 22.46 -7.34 19.22
C VAL A 555 21.85 -8.74 19.15
N ASP A 556 21.87 -9.49 20.25
CA ASP A 556 21.31 -10.86 20.33
C ASP A 556 21.76 -11.77 19.17
N SER A 557 23.07 -11.81 18.94
CA SER A 557 23.71 -12.57 17.84
C SER A 557 23.39 -12.07 16.42
N LYS A 558 22.73 -10.92 16.27
CA LYS A 558 22.49 -10.28 14.97
C LYS A 558 23.35 -9.01 14.83
N PRO A 559 24.27 -8.96 13.86
CA PRO A 559 25.07 -7.76 13.62
C PRO A 559 24.17 -6.60 13.16
N VAL A 560 24.46 -5.39 13.64
CA VAL A 560 23.78 -4.17 13.19
C VAL A 560 24.13 -3.89 11.73
N THR A 561 23.23 -3.23 11.01
CA THR A 561 23.46 -2.88 9.59
C THR A 561 24.53 -1.80 9.44
N ASP A 562 25.02 -1.60 8.22
CA ASP A 562 26.04 -0.56 7.94
C ASP A 562 25.55 0.85 8.28
N ILE A 563 24.24 1.11 8.12
CA ILE A 563 23.62 2.40 8.45
C ILE A 563 23.62 2.60 9.97
N GLU A 564 23.27 1.57 10.72
CA GLU A 564 23.16 1.59 12.18
C GLU A 564 24.52 1.58 12.88
N MET A 565 25.58 1.09 12.24
CA MET A 565 26.93 1.05 12.82
C MET A 565 27.38 2.42 13.33
N SER A 566 27.06 3.49 12.59
CA SER A 566 27.38 4.87 12.99
C SER A 566 26.62 5.36 14.23
N GLN A 567 25.51 4.70 14.57
CA GLN A 567 24.63 5.04 15.70
C GLN A 567 25.00 4.29 16.98
N GLY A 568 25.87 3.28 16.92
CA GLY A 568 26.26 2.45 18.05
C GLY A 568 25.27 1.32 18.26
N ILE A 569 24.50 1.37 19.35
CA ILE A 569 23.40 0.41 19.61
C ILE A 569 22.10 1.02 19.06
N PRO A 570 21.41 0.35 18.12
CA PRO A 570 20.23 0.92 17.48
C PRO A 570 19.07 1.14 18.45
N GLY A 571 18.16 2.00 18.02
CA GLY A 571 16.86 2.15 18.67
C GLY A 571 16.01 0.89 18.50
N GLU A 572 14.97 0.78 19.31
CA GLU A 572 14.04 -0.35 19.25
C GLU A 572 12.64 0.14 19.58
N VAL A 573 11.64 -0.44 18.92
CA VAL A 573 10.25 -0.19 19.27
C VAL A 573 9.97 -0.65 20.70
N THR A 574 9.20 0.14 21.44
CA THR A 574 8.69 -0.32 22.74
C THR A 574 7.67 -1.43 22.53
N ASP A 575 7.65 -2.38 23.46
CA ASP A 575 6.55 -3.31 23.54
C ASP A 575 5.26 -2.65 24.09
N HIS A 576 4.23 -3.46 24.30
CA HIS A 576 2.95 -3.04 24.87
C HIS A 576 2.69 -3.73 26.21
N THR A 577 3.75 -3.99 26.97
CA THR A 577 3.65 -4.62 28.29
C THR A 577 2.75 -3.78 29.19
N ASP A 578 1.87 -4.50 29.87
CA ASP A 578 0.85 -3.93 30.72
C ASP A 578 1.40 -3.48 32.08
N ASN A 579 2.03 -2.31 32.11
CA ASN A 579 2.62 -1.73 33.31
C ASN A 579 1.68 -0.77 34.08
N LEU A 580 0.53 -0.42 33.49
CA LEU A 580 -0.49 0.38 34.18
C LEU A 580 0.10 1.71 34.70
N LYS A 581 -0.35 2.19 35.86
CA LYS A 581 0.21 3.35 36.57
C LYS A 581 1.57 3.08 37.25
N ALA A 582 2.20 1.92 37.04
CA ALA A 582 3.48 1.64 37.67
C ALA A 582 4.58 2.55 37.08
N ALA A 583 5.57 2.88 37.92
CA ALA A 583 6.75 3.65 37.51
C ALA A 583 7.84 2.79 36.87
N THR A 584 7.67 1.46 36.86
CA THR A 584 8.66 0.50 36.39
C THR A 584 8.00 -0.54 35.50
N ASP A 585 8.78 -1.04 34.54
CA ASP A 585 8.36 -2.13 33.68
C ASP A 585 8.51 -3.49 34.38
N LYS A 586 7.45 -4.30 34.34
CA LYS A 586 7.44 -5.64 34.95
C LYS A 586 8.09 -6.70 34.07
N THR A 587 8.18 -6.47 32.76
CA THR A 587 8.84 -7.35 31.80
C THR A 587 9.69 -6.54 30.82
N PRO A 588 10.82 -5.97 31.29
CA PRO A 588 11.72 -5.20 30.44
C PRO A 588 12.22 -5.97 29.21
N GLN A 589 12.38 -5.27 28.09
CA GLN A 589 13.07 -5.80 26.89
C GLN A 589 14.57 -5.94 27.20
N THR A 590 15.09 -7.17 27.22
CA THR A 590 16.50 -7.43 27.57
C THR A 590 17.30 -7.90 26.37
N HIS A 591 18.45 -7.27 26.11
CA HIS A 591 19.34 -7.64 25.01
C HIS A 591 20.78 -7.81 25.46
N THR A 592 21.49 -8.72 24.81
CA THR A 592 22.94 -8.87 24.94
C THR A 592 23.62 -8.26 23.73
N ILE A 593 24.50 -7.29 23.97
CA ILE A 593 25.30 -6.63 22.94
C ILE A 593 26.72 -7.17 23.02
N THR A 594 27.21 -7.73 21.93
CA THR A 594 28.62 -8.06 21.73
C THR A 594 29.21 -7.25 20.58
N TYR A 595 30.51 -7.33 20.37
CA TYR A 595 31.18 -6.65 19.28
C TYR A 595 31.97 -7.65 18.44
N GLN A 596 31.77 -7.58 17.13
CA GLN A 596 32.52 -8.35 16.15
C GLN A 596 33.54 -7.41 15.48
N ALA A 597 34.80 -7.82 15.42
CA ALA A 597 35.83 -7.06 14.71
C ALA A 597 35.51 -7.03 13.21
N GLU A 598 35.60 -5.86 12.60
CA GLU A 598 35.35 -5.67 11.16
C GLU A 598 36.55 -6.20 10.34
N PRO A 599 36.30 -6.65 9.10
CA PRO A 599 37.36 -7.02 8.17
C PRO A 599 38.30 -5.85 7.88
N GLN A 600 39.59 -6.14 7.84
CA GLN A 600 40.66 -5.20 7.54
C GLN A 600 41.57 -5.73 6.44
N LYS A 601 42.26 -4.81 5.77
CA LYS A 601 43.14 -5.11 4.64
C LYS A 601 44.41 -4.28 4.71
N ALA A 602 45.53 -4.91 4.40
CA ALA A 602 46.82 -4.25 4.29
C ALA A 602 47.56 -4.68 3.02
N THR A 603 48.41 -3.79 2.52
CA THR A 603 49.22 -4.00 1.32
C THR A 603 50.70 -3.81 1.63
N ILE A 604 51.54 -4.71 1.11
CA ILE A 604 53.00 -4.63 1.24
C ILE A 604 53.59 -4.58 -0.18
N ALA A 605 54.16 -3.44 -0.57
CA ALA A 605 54.72 -3.21 -1.89
C ALA A 605 56.26 -3.23 -1.88
N TYR A 606 56.86 -4.10 -2.69
CA TYR A 606 58.30 -4.17 -2.93
C TYR A 606 58.65 -3.34 -4.16
N GLN A 607 59.40 -2.26 -3.95
CA GLN A 607 59.71 -1.27 -4.97
C GLN A 607 61.20 -1.29 -5.31
N ASP A 608 61.51 -1.44 -6.59
CA ASP A 608 62.83 -1.24 -7.16
C ASP A 608 63.03 0.26 -7.43
N MET A 609 63.86 0.89 -6.63
CA MET A 609 64.19 2.31 -6.73
C MET A 609 65.25 2.60 -7.79
N THR A 610 65.95 1.57 -8.30
CA THR A 610 66.89 1.71 -9.43
C THR A 610 66.13 1.87 -10.74
N THR A 611 65.06 1.09 -10.95
CA THR A 611 64.22 1.19 -12.16
C THR A 611 62.92 1.98 -11.98
N GLY A 612 62.54 2.30 -10.75
CA GLY A 612 61.30 3.00 -10.40
C GLY A 612 60.04 2.13 -10.48
N LYS A 613 60.18 0.80 -10.42
CA LYS A 613 59.09 -0.16 -10.62
C LYS A 613 58.69 -0.88 -9.33
N THR A 614 57.41 -1.13 -9.15
CA THR A 614 56.94 -2.10 -8.15
C THR A 614 57.17 -3.51 -8.69
N ILE A 615 57.98 -4.30 -7.99
CA ILE A 615 58.31 -5.68 -8.37
C ILE A 615 57.22 -6.65 -7.91
N LYS A 616 56.63 -6.39 -6.73
CA LYS A 616 55.60 -7.24 -6.12
C LYS A 616 54.73 -6.42 -5.16
N THR A 617 53.43 -6.70 -5.15
CA THR A 617 52.53 -6.22 -4.09
C THR A 617 51.81 -7.42 -3.49
N ASP A 618 52.00 -7.65 -2.19
CA ASP A 618 51.23 -8.63 -1.43
C ASP A 618 50.05 -7.94 -0.74
N THR A 619 48.88 -8.60 -0.74
CA THR A 619 47.70 -8.16 -0.01
C THR A 619 47.38 -9.17 1.07
N ILE A 620 47.20 -8.69 2.30
CA ILE A 620 46.79 -9.51 3.44
C ILE A 620 45.47 -8.98 3.99
N ASN A 621 44.59 -9.91 4.37
CA ASN A 621 43.31 -9.59 5.00
C ASN A 621 43.32 -10.14 6.42
N GLY A 622 42.60 -9.46 7.30
CA GLY A 622 42.40 -9.87 8.68
C GLY A 622 41.18 -9.18 9.27
N ILE A 623 41.16 -9.07 10.59
CA ILE A 623 40.14 -8.33 11.33
C ILE A 623 40.83 -7.34 12.27
N SER A 624 40.14 -6.29 12.67
CA SER A 624 40.72 -5.24 13.52
C SER A 624 41.42 -5.77 14.77
N ASP A 625 42.53 -5.11 15.14
CA ASP A 625 43.37 -5.36 16.30
C ASP A 625 44.09 -6.73 16.36
N THR A 626 44.00 -7.54 15.29
CA THR A 626 44.74 -8.81 15.18
C THR A 626 46.13 -8.65 14.58
N MET A 627 47.07 -9.51 14.99
CA MET A 627 48.43 -9.54 14.44
C MET A 627 48.42 -9.93 12.95
N MET A 628 49.20 -9.22 12.15
CA MET A 628 49.42 -9.56 10.75
C MET A 628 50.32 -10.79 10.66
N THR A 629 49.80 -11.90 10.14
CA THR A 629 50.59 -13.12 9.90
C THR A 629 51.35 -13.02 8.57
N TYR A 630 52.22 -12.03 8.45
CA TYR A 630 53.05 -11.76 7.26
C TYR A 630 54.49 -11.44 7.69
N ASP A 631 55.46 -11.80 6.84
CA ASP A 631 56.88 -11.61 7.06
C ASP A 631 57.56 -11.20 5.74
N THR A 632 58.34 -10.12 5.79
CA THR A 632 59.10 -9.56 4.65
C THR A 632 60.45 -10.24 4.43
N ALA A 633 61.04 -10.85 5.46
CA ALA A 633 62.39 -11.42 5.45
C ALA A 633 62.61 -12.45 4.34
N SER A 634 61.63 -13.32 4.06
CA SER A 634 61.78 -14.33 2.99
C SER A 634 61.85 -13.69 1.59
N ASN A 635 60.98 -12.71 1.31
CA ASN A 635 61.00 -12.02 0.01
C ASN A 635 62.26 -11.15 -0.10
N ILE A 636 62.61 -10.40 0.96
CA ILE A 636 63.85 -9.62 1.03
C ILE A 636 65.06 -10.50 0.76
N ALA A 637 65.20 -11.65 1.42
CA ALA A 637 66.32 -12.57 1.21
C ALA A 637 66.38 -13.10 -0.24
N SER A 638 65.23 -13.32 -0.87
CA SER A 638 65.15 -13.70 -2.28
C SER A 638 65.65 -12.58 -3.20
N TYR A 639 65.25 -11.33 -2.96
CA TYR A 639 65.71 -10.19 -3.75
C TYR A 639 67.20 -9.89 -3.52
N VAL A 640 67.70 -10.01 -2.28
CA VAL A 640 69.13 -9.87 -1.99
C VAL A 640 69.97 -10.90 -2.77
N LYS A 641 69.50 -12.16 -2.88
CA LYS A 641 70.17 -13.18 -3.72
C LYS A 641 70.15 -12.85 -5.21
N GLN A 642 69.16 -12.09 -5.67
CA GLN A 642 69.06 -11.62 -7.06
C GLN A 642 69.91 -10.37 -7.32
N GLY A 643 70.64 -9.87 -6.32
CA GLY A 643 71.51 -8.70 -6.46
C GLY A 643 70.88 -7.39 -6.02
N TYR A 644 69.83 -7.39 -5.21
CA TYR A 644 69.27 -6.17 -4.61
C TYR A 644 69.86 -5.88 -3.21
N VAL A 645 69.71 -4.64 -2.75
CA VAL A 645 70.01 -4.18 -1.38
C VAL A 645 68.76 -3.49 -0.82
N VAL A 646 68.42 -3.77 0.43
CA VAL A 646 67.31 -3.10 1.13
C VAL A 646 67.71 -1.69 1.49
N LYS A 647 67.00 -0.71 0.94
CA LYS A 647 67.15 0.71 1.26
C LYS A 647 66.25 1.14 2.40
N TYR A 648 65.00 0.66 2.41
CA TYR A 648 64.00 1.00 3.43
C TYR A 648 62.97 -0.11 3.56
N ASN A 649 62.49 -0.36 4.79
CA ASN A 649 61.36 -1.25 5.07
C ASN A 649 60.61 -0.67 6.26
N ASN A 650 59.33 -0.37 6.11
CA ASN A 650 58.48 0.11 7.21
C ASN A 650 57.55 -0.96 7.80
N PHE A 651 57.67 -2.22 7.38
CA PHE A 651 56.93 -3.34 7.95
C PHE A 651 57.81 -4.06 8.98
N THR A 652 57.30 -4.21 10.20
CA THR A 652 58.01 -4.92 11.28
C THR A 652 57.46 -6.34 11.45
N ASP A 653 58.21 -7.34 10.98
CA ASP A 653 57.83 -8.74 11.03
C ASP A 653 57.46 -9.18 12.47
N GLY A 654 56.26 -9.75 12.62
CA GLY A 654 55.74 -10.24 13.91
C GLY A 654 55.24 -9.17 14.90
N ALA A 655 55.27 -7.88 14.54
CA ALA A 655 54.81 -6.79 15.42
C ALA A 655 53.62 -6.00 14.87
N GLU A 656 53.42 -5.95 13.55
CA GLU A 656 52.32 -5.19 12.95
C GLU A 656 50.95 -5.82 13.22
N LYS A 657 49.95 -4.97 13.44
CA LYS A 657 48.54 -5.34 13.61
C LYS A 657 47.66 -4.68 12.56
N PHE A 658 46.57 -5.35 12.21
CA PHE A 658 45.47 -4.70 11.53
C PHE A 658 44.93 -3.58 12.40
N ASP A 659 44.81 -2.38 11.84
CA ASP A 659 44.26 -1.25 12.57
C ASP A 659 42.73 -1.40 12.75
N ASN A 660 42.12 -0.37 13.31
CA ASN A 660 40.70 -0.32 13.57
C ASN A 660 40.02 0.83 12.83
N VAL A 661 40.56 1.22 11.67
CA VAL A 661 40.07 2.31 10.84
C VAL A 661 39.25 1.74 9.68
N PRO A 662 37.91 1.74 9.74
CA PRO A 662 37.09 1.08 8.73
C PRO A 662 37.26 1.73 7.35
N GLY A 663 37.43 0.89 6.32
CA GLY A 663 37.46 1.32 4.92
C GLY A 663 38.76 2.00 4.46
N ILE A 664 39.80 2.03 5.29
CA ILE A 664 41.13 2.54 4.93
C ILE A 664 42.14 1.39 5.00
N ASP A 665 42.71 1.02 3.85
CA ASP A 665 43.72 -0.04 3.80
C ASP A 665 45.06 0.47 4.35
N GLN A 666 45.71 -0.31 5.22
CA GLN A 666 47.08 -0.03 5.65
C GLN A 666 48.08 -0.30 4.52
N SER A 667 49.11 0.53 4.38
CA SER A 667 50.11 0.39 3.32
C SER A 667 51.54 0.40 3.87
N TYR A 668 52.29 -0.62 3.49
CA TYR A 668 53.69 -0.79 3.81
C TYR A 668 54.52 -0.90 2.52
N ILE A 669 55.76 -0.44 2.58
CA ILE A 669 56.71 -0.42 1.48
C ILE A 669 58.05 -1.03 1.89
N VAL A 670 58.62 -1.80 0.97
CA VAL A 670 60.00 -2.29 1.01
C VAL A 670 60.71 -1.71 -0.21
N GLU A 671 61.57 -0.72 0.00
CA GLU A 671 62.39 -0.14 -1.05
C GLU A 671 63.70 -0.92 -1.20
N LEU A 672 63.96 -1.34 -2.42
CA LEU A 672 65.15 -2.09 -2.84
C LEU A 672 65.89 -1.26 -3.90
N VAL A 673 67.22 -1.38 -3.94
CA VAL A 673 68.05 -0.89 -5.05
C VAL A 673 68.91 -2.03 -5.59
N HIS A 674 69.37 -1.93 -6.82
CA HIS A 674 70.34 -2.86 -7.38
C HIS A 674 71.70 -2.67 -6.67
N ASP A 675 72.33 -3.79 -6.31
CA ASP A 675 73.74 -3.84 -5.93
C ASP A 675 74.62 -3.82 -7.17
N SER A 676 75.85 -3.33 -7.01
CA SER A 676 76.85 -3.34 -8.06
C SER A 676 78.15 -3.98 -7.58
N LYS A 677 78.95 -4.42 -8.54
CA LYS A 677 80.31 -4.92 -8.33
C LYS A 677 81.28 -4.08 -9.15
N ASP A 678 82.49 -3.88 -8.65
CA ASP A 678 83.58 -3.11 -9.23
C ASP A 678 84.71 -4.00 -9.78
N PRO A 679 84.48 -4.76 -10.87
CA PRO A 679 85.55 -5.49 -11.52
C PRO A 679 86.64 -4.55 -12.07
N VAL A 680 87.88 -5.06 -12.05
CA VAL A 680 89.05 -4.43 -12.66
C VAL A 680 89.68 -5.43 -13.61
N GLU A 681 89.82 -5.04 -14.87
CA GLU A 681 90.51 -5.81 -15.91
C GLU A 681 91.81 -5.13 -16.30
N THR A 682 92.84 -5.91 -16.64
CA THR A 682 94.11 -5.35 -17.09
C THR A 682 94.67 -6.13 -18.28
N LYS A 683 95.23 -5.42 -19.27
CA LYS A 683 95.95 -6.01 -20.39
C LYS A 683 97.30 -5.31 -20.57
N THR A 684 98.34 -6.08 -20.76
CA THR A 684 99.69 -5.63 -21.05
C THR A 684 99.90 -5.59 -22.56
N LEU A 685 100.42 -4.48 -23.10
CA LEU A 685 100.64 -4.26 -24.53
C LEU A 685 102.08 -3.80 -24.75
N LYS A 686 102.67 -4.18 -25.89
CA LYS A 686 104.05 -3.83 -26.24
C LYS A 686 104.11 -3.11 -27.59
N HIS A 687 105.07 -2.20 -27.71
CA HIS A 687 105.47 -1.62 -28.99
C HIS A 687 106.96 -1.86 -29.22
N GLU A 688 107.29 -2.46 -30.36
CA GLU A 688 108.65 -2.75 -30.78
C GLU A 688 108.96 -2.01 -32.08
N VAL A 689 110.16 -1.42 -32.17
CA VAL A 689 110.70 -0.83 -33.40
C VAL A 689 112.00 -1.53 -33.75
N ALA A 690 112.02 -2.20 -34.89
CA ALA A 690 113.23 -2.85 -35.41
C ALA A 690 113.98 -1.93 -36.38
N TYR A 691 115.27 -1.70 -36.15
CA TYR A 691 116.13 -0.89 -37.03
C TYR A 691 117.04 -1.81 -37.87
N THR A 692 117.10 -1.59 -39.18
CA THR A 692 117.91 -2.41 -40.10
C THR A 692 118.64 -1.56 -41.12
N VAL A 693 119.83 -1.99 -41.57
CA VAL A 693 120.64 -1.30 -42.59
C VAL A 693 120.77 -2.19 -43.81
N LYS A 694 120.39 -1.69 -44.99
CA LYS A 694 120.20 -2.53 -46.20
C LYS A 694 121.49 -3.14 -46.75
N ASP A 695 122.61 -2.42 -46.69
CA ASP A 695 123.91 -2.84 -47.25
C ASP A 695 124.82 -3.51 -46.22
N GLY A 696 124.44 -3.50 -44.93
CA GLY A 696 125.21 -4.09 -43.83
C GLY A 696 126.56 -3.44 -43.55
N LEU A 697 126.87 -2.28 -44.16
CA LEU A 697 128.19 -1.65 -44.06
C LEU A 697 128.41 -0.91 -42.73
N VAL A 698 127.33 -0.59 -42.01
CA VAL A 698 127.36 -0.05 -40.64
C VAL A 698 126.39 -0.81 -39.75
N SER A 699 126.64 -0.81 -38.44
CA SER A 699 125.72 -1.40 -37.47
C SER A 699 124.41 -0.62 -37.42
N ALA A 700 123.28 -1.34 -37.42
CA ALA A 700 121.98 -0.73 -37.17
C ALA A 700 121.90 -0.20 -35.72
N PRO A 701 121.10 0.86 -35.48
CA PRO A 701 120.74 1.28 -34.12
C PRO A 701 120.11 0.14 -33.32
N GLN A 702 120.18 0.24 -31.99
CA GLN A 702 119.52 -0.72 -31.12
C GLN A 702 117.99 -0.64 -31.27
N ASP A 703 117.34 -1.79 -31.39
CA ASP A 703 115.88 -1.91 -31.41
C ASP A 703 115.26 -1.27 -30.16
N TYR A 704 114.13 -0.58 -30.36
CA TYR A 704 113.36 0.00 -29.28
C TYR A 704 112.23 -0.96 -28.90
N ALA A 705 112.01 -1.14 -27.61
CA ALA A 705 110.84 -1.86 -27.09
C ALA A 705 110.31 -1.13 -25.86
N THR A 706 109.00 -0.96 -25.79
CA THR A 706 108.29 -0.42 -24.63
C THR A 706 107.07 -1.28 -24.32
N GLU A 707 106.67 -1.31 -23.05
CA GLU A 707 105.56 -2.10 -22.54
C GLU A 707 104.69 -1.22 -21.64
N THR A 708 103.37 -1.41 -21.71
CA THR A 708 102.41 -0.73 -20.85
C THR A 708 101.31 -1.67 -20.41
N LYS A 709 100.76 -1.44 -19.23
CA LYS A 709 99.55 -2.08 -18.72
C LYS A 709 98.38 -1.11 -18.75
N ILE A 710 97.37 -1.44 -19.55
CA ILE A 710 96.11 -0.72 -19.57
C ILE A 710 95.15 -1.36 -18.56
N THR A 711 94.61 -0.55 -17.66
CA THR A 711 93.63 -0.95 -16.63
C THR A 711 92.25 -0.43 -16.98
N TYR A 712 91.25 -1.32 -17.06
CA TYR A 712 89.83 -0.98 -17.25
C TYR A 712 89.06 -1.20 -15.95
N THR A 713 88.60 -0.10 -15.36
CA THR A 713 87.74 -0.12 -14.15
C THR A 713 86.32 0.20 -14.54
N TYR A 714 85.36 -0.64 -14.16
CA TYR A 714 83.94 -0.46 -14.46
C TYR A 714 83.08 -1.06 -13.35
N PHE A 715 81.78 -0.76 -13.37
CA PHE A 715 80.81 -1.32 -12.43
C PHE A 715 79.76 -2.14 -13.17
N VAL A 716 79.38 -3.29 -12.62
CA VAL A 716 78.36 -4.18 -13.16
C VAL A 716 77.18 -4.22 -12.19
N ASP A 717 75.98 -4.03 -12.73
CA ASP A 717 74.71 -4.23 -12.04
C ASP A 717 74.51 -5.73 -11.76
N LYS A 718 74.38 -6.12 -10.49
CA LYS A 718 74.24 -7.53 -10.10
C LYS A 718 72.87 -8.14 -10.45
N VAL A 719 71.84 -7.32 -10.71
CA VAL A 719 70.51 -7.78 -11.10
C VAL A 719 70.46 -8.01 -12.61
N THR A 720 70.96 -7.06 -13.42
CA THR A 720 70.88 -7.13 -14.89
C THR A 720 72.11 -7.77 -15.54
N GLY A 721 73.25 -7.79 -14.86
CA GLY A 721 74.53 -8.25 -15.39
C GLY A 721 75.19 -7.27 -16.37
N THR A 722 74.66 -6.06 -16.52
CA THR A 722 75.15 -5.05 -17.49
C THR A 722 76.11 -4.05 -16.86
N ILE A 723 76.96 -3.42 -17.68
CA ILE A 723 77.85 -2.34 -17.23
C ILE A 723 77.03 -1.07 -16.95
N ILE A 724 77.21 -0.50 -15.76
CA ILE A 724 76.55 0.74 -15.34
C ILE A 724 77.26 1.92 -16.01
N THR A 725 76.54 2.68 -16.83
CA THR A 725 77.07 3.81 -17.59
C THR A 725 76.46 5.15 -17.23
N LYS A 726 75.35 5.16 -16.48
CA LYS A 726 74.61 6.34 -16.02
C LYS A 726 73.76 6.00 -14.79
N ASP A 727 73.08 7.00 -14.24
CA ASP A 727 72.12 6.86 -13.13
C ASP A 727 72.72 6.23 -11.85
N PHE A 728 73.99 6.52 -11.59
CA PHE A 728 74.81 5.90 -10.54
C PHE A 728 74.22 6.02 -9.12
N THR A 729 73.46 7.08 -8.83
CA THR A 729 72.85 7.30 -7.50
C THR A 729 71.76 6.30 -7.15
N GLY A 730 71.27 5.53 -8.13
CA GLY A 730 70.24 4.49 -7.93
C GLY A 730 70.80 3.13 -7.52
N TYR A 731 72.12 2.99 -7.32
CA TYR A 731 72.79 1.72 -7.05
C TYR A 731 73.52 1.73 -5.70
N ALA A 732 73.65 0.57 -5.08
CA ALA A 732 74.62 0.31 -4.02
C ALA A 732 75.93 -0.22 -4.62
N VAL A 733 77.03 -0.16 -3.86
CA VAL A 733 78.30 -0.82 -4.23
C VAL A 733 78.65 -1.86 -3.19
N ASN A 734 78.74 -3.12 -3.61
CA ASN A 734 79.07 -4.27 -2.76
C ASN A 734 78.23 -4.33 -1.46
N GLY A 735 76.95 -3.97 -1.55
CA GLY A 735 76.01 -3.95 -0.43
C GLY A 735 75.98 -2.66 0.39
N ASP A 736 76.85 -1.68 0.12
CA ASP A 736 76.86 -0.39 0.82
C ASP A 736 76.09 0.68 0.04
N LEU A 737 75.02 1.21 0.64
CA LEU A 737 74.17 2.27 0.08
C LEU A 737 74.82 3.65 0.10
N ASN A 738 75.89 3.85 0.89
CA ASN A 738 76.59 5.12 0.96
C ASN A 738 77.63 5.27 -0.15
N LEU A 739 77.90 4.20 -0.88
CA LEU A 739 78.82 4.17 -2.01
C LEU A 739 78.02 4.16 -3.31
N ILE A 740 78.48 4.95 -4.28
CA ILE A 740 77.89 5.01 -5.62
C ILE A 740 78.90 4.50 -6.66
N PRO A 741 78.44 3.77 -7.70
CA PRO A 741 79.29 3.37 -8.82
C PRO A 741 79.89 4.58 -9.54
N LYS A 742 81.00 4.36 -10.24
CA LYS A 742 81.65 5.39 -11.07
C LYS A 742 81.59 4.99 -12.55
N ALA A 743 81.67 6.00 -13.42
CA ALA A 743 81.73 5.77 -14.86
C ALA A 743 82.94 4.89 -15.24
N PRO A 744 82.80 4.00 -16.24
CA PRO A 744 83.91 3.19 -16.71
C PRO A 744 85.12 4.03 -17.13
N LYS A 745 86.33 3.58 -16.79
CA LYS A 745 87.57 4.32 -17.01
C LYS A 745 88.70 3.39 -17.45
N TYR A 746 89.46 3.84 -18.46
CA TYR A 746 90.72 3.26 -18.86
C TYR A 746 91.89 4.10 -18.34
N ASP A 747 92.92 3.47 -17.83
CA ASP A 747 94.17 4.10 -17.40
C ASP A 747 95.37 3.35 -17.99
N SER A 748 96.42 4.08 -18.34
CA SER A 748 97.73 3.56 -18.76
C SER A 748 98.75 3.81 -17.65
N ASP A 749 99.63 2.84 -17.40
CA ASP A 749 100.70 2.97 -16.41
C ASP A 749 102.03 3.52 -16.98
N HIS A 750 102.12 3.72 -18.30
CA HIS A 750 103.34 4.13 -18.98
C HIS A 750 103.15 5.41 -19.80
N PRO A 751 104.08 6.40 -19.72
CA PRO A 751 103.94 7.68 -20.43
C PRO A 751 103.98 7.57 -21.95
N ASP A 752 104.63 6.53 -22.48
CA ASP A 752 104.72 6.27 -23.93
C ASP A 752 103.46 5.63 -24.53
N ALA A 753 102.42 5.40 -23.72
CA ALA A 753 101.15 4.86 -24.19
C ALA A 753 99.97 5.66 -23.63
N ASN A 754 99.21 6.30 -24.52
CA ASN A 754 98.01 7.02 -24.16
C ASN A 754 96.77 6.16 -24.44
N VAL A 755 95.80 6.18 -23.53
CA VAL A 755 94.50 5.52 -23.72
C VAL A 755 93.37 6.55 -23.72
N ALA A 756 92.58 6.58 -24.79
CA ALA A 756 91.40 7.43 -24.90
C ALA A 756 90.21 6.84 -24.09
N GLN A 757 89.20 7.66 -23.78
CA GLN A 757 87.99 7.22 -23.06
C GLN A 757 87.27 6.06 -23.75
N ASP A 758 87.36 5.96 -25.07
CA ASP A 758 86.75 4.89 -25.87
C ASP A 758 87.62 3.61 -25.97
N GLY A 759 88.70 3.55 -25.18
CA GLY A 759 89.64 2.44 -25.12
C GLY A 759 90.64 2.37 -26.28
N GLN A 760 90.81 3.39 -27.12
CA GLN A 760 91.90 3.43 -28.09
C GLN A 760 93.25 3.65 -27.40
N VAL A 761 94.16 2.69 -27.55
CA VAL A 761 95.53 2.76 -27.05
C VAL A 761 96.45 3.18 -28.20
N THR A 762 97.29 4.19 -27.95
CA THR A 762 98.25 4.72 -28.92
C THR A 762 99.63 4.84 -28.27
N PHE A 763 100.61 4.13 -28.83
CA PHE A 763 102.02 4.25 -28.45
C PHE A 763 102.66 5.47 -29.13
N ILE A 764 103.55 6.15 -28.39
CA ILE A 764 104.37 7.24 -28.90
C ILE A 764 105.61 6.63 -29.58
N SER A 765 105.79 6.88 -30.88
CA SER A 765 106.99 6.42 -31.59
C SER A 765 108.27 7.07 -31.04
N PRO A 766 109.36 6.31 -30.82
CA PRO A 766 110.66 6.89 -30.47
C PRO A 766 111.24 7.69 -31.65
N ILE A 767 112.11 8.65 -31.34
CA ILE A 767 112.83 9.43 -32.36
C ILE A 767 113.72 8.48 -33.18
N VAL A 768 113.57 8.50 -34.52
CA VAL A 768 114.39 7.69 -35.43
C VAL A 768 115.86 8.13 -35.36
N PRO A 769 116.81 7.26 -34.99
CA PRO A 769 118.22 7.60 -34.92
C PRO A 769 118.77 8.06 -36.27
N ASN A 770 119.68 9.03 -36.29
CA ASN A 770 120.34 9.47 -37.52
C ASN A 770 121.63 8.67 -37.75
N ILE A 771 121.81 8.09 -38.94
CA ILE A 771 123.06 7.45 -39.36
C ILE A 771 123.64 8.28 -40.50
N GLN A 772 124.82 8.87 -40.30
CA GLN A 772 125.47 9.73 -41.28
C GLN A 772 125.70 8.97 -42.60
N GLY A 773 125.22 9.54 -43.71
CA GLY A 773 125.33 8.92 -45.04
C GLY A 773 124.21 7.93 -45.39
N TYR A 774 123.23 7.72 -44.51
CA TYR A 774 122.07 6.86 -44.76
C TYR A 774 120.76 7.64 -44.63
N SER A 775 119.72 7.24 -45.37
CA SER A 775 118.35 7.74 -45.18
C SER A 775 117.43 6.65 -44.63
N PRO A 776 116.65 6.90 -43.57
CA PRO A 776 115.69 5.95 -43.04
C PRO A 776 114.36 5.96 -43.82
N THR A 777 113.77 4.78 -44.00
CA THR A 777 112.37 4.57 -44.41
C THR A 777 111.61 3.92 -43.24
N VAL A 778 110.50 4.52 -42.80
CA VAL A 778 109.73 4.11 -41.62
C VAL A 778 108.41 3.44 -42.02
N SER A 779 108.06 2.33 -41.34
CA SER A 779 106.72 1.72 -41.35
C SER A 779 106.20 1.65 -39.92
N GLU A 780 105.12 2.40 -39.62
CA GLU A 780 104.56 2.51 -38.26
C GLU A 780 103.33 1.65 -38.04
N ASN A 781 103.26 1.05 -36.85
CA ASN A 781 102.08 0.41 -36.28
C ASN A 781 102.09 0.66 -34.77
N THR A 782 101.28 1.60 -34.30
CA THR A 782 101.33 2.15 -32.93
C THR A 782 99.98 2.18 -32.23
N THR A 783 98.89 1.77 -32.88
CA THR A 783 97.52 1.89 -32.32
C THR A 783 96.77 0.57 -32.26
N ILE A 784 96.05 0.33 -31.17
CA ILE A 784 95.14 -0.82 -31.00
C ILE A 784 93.97 -0.44 -30.08
N LYS A 785 92.77 -1.00 -30.32
CA LYS A 785 91.62 -0.83 -29.40
C LYS A 785 91.70 -1.84 -28.27
N TYR A 786 91.55 -1.41 -27.01
CA TYR A 786 91.61 -2.28 -25.82
C TYR A 786 90.66 -3.47 -25.89
N SER A 787 89.46 -3.30 -26.46
CA SER A 787 88.49 -4.38 -26.66
C SER A 787 88.93 -5.44 -27.68
N GLN A 788 89.78 -5.07 -28.64
CA GLN A 788 90.31 -5.97 -29.67
C GLN A 788 91.66 -6.58 -29.26
N ALA A 789 92.39 -5.91 -28.36
CA ALA A 789 93.68 -6.36 -27.88
C ALA A 789 93.58 -7.60 -26.99
N LYS A 790 94.56 -8.48 -27.10
CA LYS A 790 94.83 -9.58 -26.16
C LYS A 790 95.98 -9.17 -25.23
N ASP A 791 95.97 -9.77 -24.05
CA ASP A 791 97.08 -9.59 -23.11
C ASP A 791 98.39 -10.11 -23.73
N GLY A 792 99.42 -9.25 -23.75
CA GLY A 792 100.72 -9.51 -24.37
C GLY A 792 100.84 -9.13 -25.85
N ASP A 793 99.84 -8.50 -26.48
CA ASP A 793 99.90 -8.10 -27.89
C ASP A 793 101.09 -7.15 -28.18
N VAL A 794 101.78 -7.39 -29.29
CA VAL A 794 102.97 -6.62 -29.72
C VAL A 794 102.69 -5.90 -31.04
N LEU A 795 102.72 -4.57 -31.01
CA LEU A 795 102.67 -3.74 -32.20
C LEU A 795 104.09 -3.52 -32.73
N LYS A 796 104.35 -3.87 -33.99
CA LYS A 796 105.70 -3.81 -34.59
C LYS A 796 105.81 -2.73 -35.64
N SER A 797 106.75 -1.82 -35.45
CA SER A 797 107.19 -0.83 -36.43
C SER A 797 108.60 -1.17 -36.92
N THR A 798 108.98 -0.70 -38.12
CA THR A 798 110.31 -0.98 -38.69
C THR A 798 110.92 0.26 -39.32
N VAL A 799 112.25 0.37 -39.23
CA VAL A 799 113.04 1.44 -39.87
C VAL A 799 114.17 0.80 -40.68
N LEU A 800 114.27 1.14 -41.96
CA LEU A 800 115.30 0.65 -42.88
C LEU A 800 116.21 1.79 -43.37
N TYR A 801 117.52 1.69 -43.12
CA TYR A 801 118.53 2.67 -43.56
C TYR A 801 119.20 2.26 -44.88
N VAL A 802 119.34 3.22 -45.81
CA VAL A 802 119.98 3.00 -47.14
C VAL A 802 121.07 4.04 -47.43
N ASN A 803 122.26 3.59 -47.85
CA ASN A 803 123.50 4.37 -48.05
C ASN A 803 123.48 5.26 -49.30
N GLN A 804 123.96 6.51 -49.17
CA GLN A 804 124.01 7.52 -50.23
C GLN A 804 125.44 7.78 -50.72
N GLY A 805 125.89 7.09 -51.78
CA GLY A 805 127.18 7.38 -52.44
C GLY A 805 127.07 8.33 -53.64
N SER A 806 127.71 9.50 -53.59
CA SER A 806 128.13 10.30 -54.77
C SER A 806 129.17 11.37 -54.40
N ILE A 807 130.26 11.50 -55.18
CA ILE A 807 131.12 12.71 -55.19
C ILE A 807 131.18 13.26 -56.62
N ARG A 808 130.86 14.55 -56.74
CA ARG A 808 130.94 15.42 -57.93
C ARG A 808 132.33 16.04 -58.06
N LEU A 809 132.86 16.18 -59.28
CA LEU A 809 133.80 17.25 -59.65
C LEU A 809 133.64 17.51 -61.17
N SER A 810 133.03 18.63 -61.58
CA SER A 810 133.61 19.97 -61.65
C SER A 810 134.50 20.16 -62.89
N THR A 811 133.86 20.46 -64.01
CA THR A 811 134.20 21.51 -64.98
C THR A 811 133.27 21.28 -66.16
N VAL A 812 132.47 22.27 -66.55
CA VAL A 812 132.05 22.38 -67.96
C VAL A 812 133.29 22.92 -68.67
N PRO A 813 133.94 22.19 -69.58
CA PRO A 813 134.96 22.76 -70.44
C PRO A 813 134.26 23.28 -71.69
N ASP A 814 134.42 24.57 -71.95
CA ASP A 814 134.07 25.22 -73.20
C ASP A 814 134.62 24.42 -74.39
N LEU A 815 133.75 24.04 -75.34
CA LEU A 815 134.20 23.54 -76.64
C LEU A 815 134.33 24.74 -77.60
N ASP A 816 135.58 25.16 -77.80
CA ASP A 816 136.01 26.09 -78.84
C ASP A 816 136.08 25.35 -80.19
N PHE A 817 135.35 25.83 -81.20
CA PHE A 817 135.44 25.37 -82.59
C PHE A 817 136.50 26.13 -83.41
N GLY A 818 137.61 26.51 -82.75
CA GLY A 818 138.71 27.30 -83.29
C GLY A 818 138.89 27.24 -84.81
N SER A 819 138.90 28.42 -85.44
CA SER A 819 139.22 28.74 -86.83
C SER A 819 139.11 27.58 -87.83
N GLN A 820 137.92 27.04 -88.05
CA GLN A 820 137.68 26.26 -89.25
C GLN A 820 137.57 27.19 -90.46
N ILE A 821 138.27 26.80 -91.51
CA ILE A 821 138.60 27.63 -92.65
C ILE A 821 138.06 26.93 -93.89
N ILE A 822 137.30 27.67 -94.68
CA ILE A 822 136.92 27.29 -96.05
C ILE A 822 138.06 27.75 -96.99
N SER A 823 138.70 26.82 -97.68
CA SER A 823 139.60 27.14 -98.80
C SER A 823 138.89 26.85 -100.13
N PRO A 824 138.63 27.87 -100.96
CA PRO A 824 138.34 27.65 -102.36
C PRO A 824 139.56 27.04 -103.07
N LYS A 825 139.34 26.11 -103.98
CA LYS A 825 140.36 25.56 -104.90
C LYS A 825 141.30 26.68 -105.40
N ASN A 826 142.60 26.56 -105.08
CA ASN A 826 143.77 27.19 -105.74
C ASN A 826 144.37 28.55 -105.27
N ARG A 827 144.12 29.12 -104.07
CA ARG A 827 144.98 30.22 -103.54
C ARG A 827 145.05 30.20 -102.00
N GLY A 828 146.18 29.77 -101.42
CA GLY A 828 146.36 29.45 -99.99
C GLY A 828 146.28 30.61 -98.98
N LYS A 829 145.11 31.24 -98.82
CA LYS A 829 144.79 32.17 -97.71
C LYS A 829 143.42 31.86 -97.11
N VAL A 830 143.27 32.18 -95.83
CA VAL A 830 142.48 31.47 -94.82
C VAL A 830 141.65 32.49 -94.02
N TYR A 831 140.31 32.32 -93.90
CA TYR A 831 139.36 33.25 -93.25
C TYR A 831 138.56 32.57 -92.11
N SER A 832 138.28 33.28 -91.01
CA SER A 832 137.66 32.77 -89.75
C SER A 832 136.11 32.93 -89.68
N ALA A 833 135.41 32.01 -88.99
CA ALA A 833 133.99 32.09 -88.64
C ALA A 833 133.71 31.53 -87.20
N ASN A 834 132.78 32.14 -86.45
CA ASN A 834 132.42 31.84 -85.03
C ASN A 834 130.98 31.27 -84.89
N PHE A 835 130.67 30.55 -83.82
CA PHE A 835 129.31 30.09 -83.43
C PHE A 835 128.86 30.80 -82.13
N SER A 836 127.56 31.14 -81.94
CA SER A 836 127.11 31.97 -80.81
C SER A 836 125.87 31.53 -80.02
N ASP A 837 125.23 30.40 -80.31
CA ASP A 837 123.93 30.06 -79.70
C ASP A 837 123.92 28.68 -79.00
N ASP A 838 123.11 28.54 -77.94
CA ASP A 838 123.04 27.39 -77.02
C ASP A 838 122.59 26.06 -77.68
N LEU A 839 123.18 24.94 -77.24
CA LEU A 839 122.77 23.57 -77.54
C LEU A 839 122.16 22.92 -76.28
N ILE A 840 120.94 22.38 -76.37
CA ILE A 840 120.36 21.55 -75.30
C ILE A 840 120.73 20.09 -75.56
N VAL A 841 121.30 19.42 -74.55
CA VAL A 841 121.65 17.99 -74.56
C VAL A 841 121.03 17.33 -73.33
N ASP A 842 120.16 16.34 -73.56
CA ASP A 842 119.49 15.54 -72.52
C ASP A 842 120.26 14.22 -72.28
N ASP A 843 120.40 13.79 -71.02
CA ASP A 843 121.28 12.67 -70.61
C ASP A 843 120.68 11.85 -69.43
N ASP A 844 120.30 10.60 -69.70
CA ASP A 844 119.57 9.72 -68.78
C ASP A 844 120.39 8.58 -68.11
N ARG A 845 121.73 8.71 -68.07
CA ARG A 845 122.71 7.65 -67.72
C ARG A 845 122.61 6.94 -66.35
N LYS A 846 121.51 6.99 -65.60
CA LYS A 846 121.30 6.14 -64.41
C LYS A 846 119.93 5.47 -64.38
N VAL A 847 119.97 4.21 -64.83
CA VAL A 847 119.12 3.07 -64.48
C VAL A 847 117.98 2.75 -65.47
N ILE A 848 118.36 2.39 -66.69
CA ILE A 848 117.70 1.35 -67.49
C ILE A 848 118.67 0.18 -67.68
N LYS A 849 118.15 -1.03 -67.85
CA LYS A 849 118.94 -2.23 -68.11
C LYS A 849 119.30 -2.41 -69.61
N ASP A 850 118.82 -1.54 -70.51
CA ASP A 850 118.91 -1.75 -71.97
C ASP A 850 119.34 -0.52 -72.83
N GLY A 851 120.25 0.35 -72.35
CA GLY A 851 120.94 1.36 -73.20
C GLY A 851 120.61 2.85 -72.93
N TRP A 852 121.39 3.77 -73.51
CA TRP A 852 121.26 5.25 -73.40
C TRP A 852 121.18 5.92 -74.79
N HIS A 853 120.55 7.09 -74.88
CA HIS A 853 120.44 7.91 -76.11
C HIS A 853 120.98 9.34 -75.89
N LEU A 854 121.61 9.94 -76.91
CA LEU A 854 122.05 11.35 -76.94
C LEU A 854 121.54 12.01 -78.24
N SER A 855 120.90 13.19 -78.18
CA SER A 855 120.47 13.94 -79.37
C SER A 855 120.76 15.46 -79.26
N VAL A 856 121.13 16.12 -80.38
CA VAL A 856 121.50 17.55 -80.46
C VAL A 856 120.94 18.20 -81.75
N GLN A 857 120.39 19.43 -81.70
CA GLN A 857 119.86 20.21 -82.84
C GLN A 857 120.40 21.66 -82.89
N GLN A 858 120.59 22.25 -84.10
CA GLN A 858 121.01 23.65 -84.33
C GLN A 858 119.91 24.47 -85.06
N THR A 859 119.81 25.78 -84.79
CA THR A 859 118.67 26.64 -85.20
C THR A 859 118.94 27.71 -86.30
N THR A 860 120.19 28.05 -86.69
CA THR A 860 120.51 29.09 -87.73
C THR A 860 121.73 28.77 -88.66
N PRO A 861 121.75 29.22 -89.95
CA PRO A 861 122.85 29.01 -90.92
C PRO A 861 124.13 29.85 -90.72
N LEU A 862 125.32 29.29 -90.90
CA LEU A 862 126.62 29.99 -90.83
C LEU A 862 126.97 30.73 -92.13
N THR A 863 127.57 31.93 -92.04
CA THR A 863 127.99 32.77 -93.20
C THR A 863 129.47 33.19 -93.11
N SER A 864 130.23 33.18 -94.22
CA SER A 864 131.63 33.67 -94.25
C SER A 864 131.74 35.19 -94.09
N THR A 865 132.88 35.68 -93.58
CA THR A 865 133.17 37.10 -93.29
C THR A 865 133.26 38.01 -94.53
N ASP A 866 133.42 37.46 -95.74
CA ASP A 866 133.29 38.23 -97.00
C ASP A 866 131.85 38.26 -97.56
N GLY A 867 130.92 37.58 -96.89
CA GLY A 867 129.50 37.51 -97.23
C GLY A 867 129.12 36.52 -98.33
N LYS A 868 130.06 35.71 -98.85
CA LYS A 868 129.84 34.94 -100.10
C LYS A 868 129.41 33.48 -99.94
N THR A 869 129.46 32.86 -98.76
CA THR A 869 129.09 31.44 -98.57
C THR A 869 128.21 31.22 -97.33
N LYS A 870 127.13 30.44 -97.45
CA LYS A 870 126.22 30.01 -96.35
C LYS A 870 126.08 28.48 -96.26
N LEU A 871 126.10 27.88 -95.06
CA LEU A 871 125.93 26.42 -94.78
C LEU A 871 124.76 26.13 -93.82
N ARG A 872 124.02 25.00 -93.96
CA ARG A 872 122.67 24.79 -93.35
C ARG A 872 122.32 23.47 -92.58
N HIS A 873 123.14 22.41 -92.37
CA HIS A 873 122.61 21.09 -91.87
C HIS A 873 123.43 20.31 -90.76
N LEU A 874 122.77 19.32 -90.10
CA LEU A 874 123.03 18.52 -88.83
C LEU A 874 124.21 17.48 -88.80
N LEU A 875 124.65 17.00 -87.60
CA LEU A 875 125.63 15.88 -87.36
C LEU A 875 125.20 14.87 -86.25
N PHE A 876 125.48 13.55 -86.39
CA PHE A 876 125.10 12.41 -85.49
C PHE A 876 126.31 11.55 -85.03
N PHE A 877 126.23 10.79 -83.91
CA PHE A 877 127.28 9.82 -83.45
C PHE A 877 126.70 8.44 -83.00
N ARG A 878 127.43 7.34 -83.29
CA ARG A 878 127.13 5.92 -82.97
C ARG A 878 128.38 5.23 -82.36
N GLU A 879 128.22 4.31 -81.41
CA GLU A 879 129.22 3.26 -81.11
C GLU A 879 128.63 1.89 -81.50
N THR A 880 129.43 1.01 -82.12
CA THR A 880 128.95 -0.18 -82.84
C THR A 880 129.61 -1.46 -82.37
N ASP A 881 128.87 -2.26 -81.62
CA ASP A 881 129.21 -3.67 -81.36
C ASP A 881 127.98 -4.54 -81.03
N GLY A 882 126.87 -4.43 -81.79
CA GLY A 882 125.99 -5.61 -81.85
C GLY A 882 124.63 -5.60 -82.56
N GLY A 883 124.05 -4.47 -82.96
CA GLY A 883 122.72 -4.48 -83.60
C GLY A 883 122.52 -3.36 -84.62
N THR A 884 122.23 -3.73 -85.87
CA THR A 884 122.27 -2.94 -87.10
C THR A 884 121.07 -1.99 -87.32
N LEU A 885 121.28 -0.87 -88.04
CA LEU A 885 120.46 -0.45 -89.21
C LEU A 885 121.12 0.73 -90.00
N SER A 886 120.65 0.92 -91.23
CA SER A 886 121.30 1.26 -92.51
C SER A 886 121.41 2.76 -92.92
N ASP A 887 122.23 3.04 -93.94
CA ASP A 887 122.46 4.35 -94.60
C ASP A 887 121.20 4.96 -95.28
N LEU A 888 121.17 6.29 -95.44
CA LEU A 888 120.20 7.01 -96.27
C LEU A 888 120.87 7.94 -97.29
N ASP A 889 120.29 7.92 -98.49
CA ASP A 889 120.61 8.65 -99.70
C ASP A 889 120.85 10.17 -99.49
N GLY A 890 121.86 10.69 -100.18
CA GLY A 890 121.87 12.11 -100.55
C GLY A 890 123.04 12.91 -100.01
N GLY A 891 124.27 12.48 -100.34
CA GLY A 891 125.26 13.34 -101.02
C GLY A 891 125.52 14.75 -100.48
N SER A 892 125.34 14.97 -99.19
CA SER A 892 125.85 16.13 -98.48
C SER A 892 126.77 15.64 -97.39
N ASP A 893 127.98 16.19 -97.38
CA ASP A 893 129.13 15.67 -96.65
C ASP A 893 128.82 15.48 -95.15
N LEU A 894 128.86 14.24 -94.67
CA LEU A 894 128.82 13.92 -93.23
C LEU A 894 130.13 13.23 -92.83
N VAL A 895 130.77 13.72 -91.77
CA VAL A 895 132.08 13.28 -91.27
C VAL A 895 131.86 12.34 -90.07
N ILE A 896 132.32 11.09 -90.16
CA ILE A 896 132.22 10.03 -89.13
C ILE A 896 133.59 9.84 -88.45
N TYR A 897 133.63 9.63 -87.13
CA TYR A 897 134.84 9.27 -86.36
C TYR A 897 134.60 8.04 -85.45
N ASP A 898 135.43 7.00 -85.59
CA ASP A 898 135.38 5.75 -84.81
C ASP A 898 136.38 5.77 -83.62
N TYR A 899 136.00 5.22 -82.45
CA TYR A 899 136.88 5.02 -81.27
C TYR A 899 136.67 3.62 -80.68
N THR A 900 137.69 3.06 -80.02
CA THR A 900 137.63 1.73 -79.38
C THR A 900 138.27 1.77 -77.99
N SER A 901 137.49 1.57 -76.91
CA SER A 901 138.02 1.46 -75.54
C SER A 901 138.28 -0.01 -75.16
N LYS A 902 139.39 -0.30 -74.46
CA LYS A 902 139.74 -1.65 -73.97
C LYS A 902 139.26 -1.96 -72.53
N SER A 903 138.25 -1.27 -72.01
CA SER A 903 137.87 -1.37 -70.58
C SER A 903 137.09 -2.63 -70.15
N ALA A 904 136.93 -3.64 -71.02
CA ALA A 904 136.27 -4.92 -70.73
C ALA A 904 136.98 -5.83 -69.69
N LEU A 905 138.00 -5.33 -68.97
CA LEU A 905 138.78 -6.05 -67.95
C LEU A 905 138.93 -5.31 -66.60
N GLY A 906 138.17 -4.22 -66.36
CA GLY A 906 138.13 -3.60 -65.03
C GLY A 906 139.23 -2.59 -64.70
N VAL A 907 139.71 -1.78 -65.65
CA VAL A 907 140.57 -0.56 -65.44
C VAL A 907 140.33 0.43 -66.61
N LEU A 908 139.69 1.60 -66.39
CA LEU A 908 140.11 3.00 -66.14
C LEU A 908 140.78 3.79 -67.31
N GLU A 909 140.19 4.93 -67.73
CA GLU A 909 140.91 6.00 -68.45
C GLU A 909 140.19 7.37 -68.34
N THR A 910 140.95 8.45 -68.12
CA THR A 910 140.48 9.84 -68.30
C THR A 910 141.13 10.36 -69.58
N VAL A 911 140.36 10.58 -70.65
CA VAL A 911 140.90 11.09 -71.92
C VAL A 911 140.74 12.61 -71.97
N LYS A 912 141.86 13.34 -72.02
CA LYS A 912 141.91 14.77 -72.39
C LYS A 912 142.80 14.96 -73.62
N PRO A 913 142.50 15.92 -74.51
CA PRO A 913 143.03 15.96 -75.86
C PRO A 913 144.41 16.61 -75.92
N THR A 914 145.39 15.92 -76.51
CA THR A 914 146.63 16.54 -76.97
C THR A 914 147.00 16.05 -78.38
N SER A 915 146.96 16.99 -79.31
CA SER A 915 147.75 17.22 -80.54
C SER A 915 148.24 16.11 -81.50
N ASP A 916 148.06 14.81 -81.24
CA ASP A 916 148.59 13.77 -82.15
C ASP A 916 147.57 13.20 -83.16
N TRP A 917 146.38 13.82 -83.27
CA TRP A 917 145.32 13.38 -84.18
C TRP A 917 145.54 13.84 -85.64
N ASN A 918 146.74 14.34 -85.94
CA ASN A 918 147.25 14.69 -87.27
C ASN A 918 148.58 13.98 -87.56
N LYS A 919 148.62 12.64 -87.47
CA LYS A 919 149.62 11.85 -88.20
C LYS A 919 149.01 11.32 -89.49
N LYS A 920 149.37 11.99 -90.57
CA LYS A 920 148.99 11.62 -91.94
C LYS A 920 149.90 10.51 -92.45
N MET A 921 149.28 9.61 -93.23
CA MET A 921 149.85 8.76 -94.29
C MET A 921 150.61 7.50 -93.89
N MET A 922 150.16 6.34 -94.40
CA MET A 922 150.54 5.91 -95.75
C MET A 922 149.63 4.78 -96.24
N VAL A 923 149.43 4.78 -97.56
CA VAL A 923 148.77 3.74 -98.35
C VAL A 923 149.80 2.66 -98.72
N LEU A 924 149.27 1.49 -99.11
CA LEU A 924 149.88 0.28 -99.67
C LEU A 924 150.41 -0.70 -98.62
N ASP A 925 150.17 -2.00 -98.70
CA ASP A 925 149.37 -2.87 -99.59
C ASP A 925 149.49 -4.30 -99.01
N PHE A 926 148.48 -5.15 -99.23
CA PHE A 926 148.49 -6.64 -99.31
C PHE A 926 149.58 -7.42 -98.53
N ILE A 927 149.26 -8.28 -97.55
CA ILE A 927 148.32 -9.43 -97.52
C ILE A 927 147.47 -9.39 -96.25
#